data_AF-A0A8J6KI92-F1
#
_entry.id   AF-A0A8J6KI92-F1
#
_cell.length_a   1.000
_cell.length_b   1.000
_cell.length_c   1.000
_cell.angle_alpha   90.00
_cell.angle_beta   90.00
_cell.angle_gamma   90.00
#
_symmetry.space_group_name_H-M   'P 1'
#
loop_
_entity.id
_entity.type
_entity.pdbx_description
1 polymer ?
#
loop_
_entity_poly.entity_id
_entity_poly.type
_entity_poly.pdbx_seq_one_letter_code
_entity_poly.pdbx_strand_id
1 'polypeptide(L)'
;MELENYEQPVVLRDENKRRRRKMRPHSAATSSMFSMEAIPVEFILPTSHKNSKVQDTILLEIAGNCTVEQMKAQVWMSAIEKSHNSDFYHRLAPDQFLLQYQKKGQWYEIYDKHQVIQTLDCIVYWKVLQKTVGKIYIIQKEKPSEETLEYQKQLNYLIGYDVTDVSNVHDDELEFTRRRLVTPRMIELVKRDARLYSMDPWVTSKPLPEYLCKKISTNNIFIIIHKGMTSHTIRVSIDDTPDVILQSFFTKMAKKKSLLDISEEHSELDFVLRVCGRDEYLIGNAPIKDFHYIRQCIKNGDEIHFVLDVPPDPSEDKVQKEEWPLVDDCTGVTGFHEQLTIDGKDHEKIFTISLWDCNRKFRVKVIGIDIPSLPRNTELIVFVEANILHGQQVLSQRRTSCKPFTEEVLWNTWLEFDIKIKDIPKGALLNLQIFCCKAQTATGKSNIQSSDSTSSDSKFKNQLLYYVNLLLIDHRSLLRQGEFVLHMWRIPGKGEDQGSINADKLTSATNPDKDRSMAIAISLDKYCHPVALPKHKSVSDPELDRARSEMPNQLRKQLEEIISTDPLHPLTPEDKELLWHFRFEVMKNPDAYPKLLSSVKWGQQEMVAKTYQLLNKREAWDDCSLDVGLTIQLLDCNFSDENVRAMAVQKLESLQDDDVLHYLLQLVQAVKFEPYHDSALSRFLLRRALRSKRIGHFLFWFLRSEIAQSMHYQQRFAVILEAYLRGCGTSILNDFMKQVQVTEVLHKVTMEIKSVSAEKYDVTSQVITQLRQKLEKLQGSYLPESFRVPYDPGLRAGALVVEKCKVMASKKKPLWLEFKCADTTALSNETIGIIFKHGDDLRQDMLILQILRIMESIWEGESLDLCLLPYGCISTGNKIGMIEIVKDATTIAQIQQSTVGNTGAFKDEVLSQWLKEKCPLEDKLNAAVERFVYSCAGYCVATFVLGIGDRHNDNIMVTETGNLFHIDFGHILGNYKSFLGINKERVPFVLTPDFLHVMGTSGKKTSEYFLKFQDVCVKAYLALRHHTNLMIILFSMMLMTGMPQLTSKEDIEYIRESLTVGKNEDNAKKHFLDQIEVCRDKGWTVQFNWFLHLVLGIKQGVEKHSA
;
A
#
# COMPACT_ATOMS: atom_id res chain seq x y z
N MET A 1 -56.89 58.46 -7.77
CA MET A 1 -58.15 58.57 -7.03
C MET A 1 -58.57 57.15 -6.70
N GLU A 2 -58.60 56.87 -5.39
CA GLU A 2 -59.43 55.92 -4.62
C GLU A 2 -59.84 54.60 -5.30
N LEU A 3 -59.30 53.44 -4.86
CA LEU A 3 -59.69 52.60 -3.71
C LEU A 3 -61.10 52.00 -3.81
N GLU A 4 -61.13 50.67 -3.69
CA GLU A 4 -62.09 49.81 -2.96
C GLU A 4 -62.36 48.51 -3.72
N ASN A 5 -62.66 47.37 -3.11
CA ASN A 5 -62.21 46.72 -1.88
C ASN A 5 -62.54 45.23 -2.09
N TYR A 6 -61.72 44.32 -1.57
CA TYR A 6 -61.96 42.86 -1.59
C TYR A 6 -62.90 42.43 -0.45
N GLU A 7 -63.79 41.47 -0.71
CA GLU A 7 -63.95 40.26 0.12
C GLU A 7 -64.79 39.15 -0.57
N GLN A 8 -64.42 37.90 -0.27
CA GLN A 8 -64.87 36.56 -0.71
C GLN A 8 -66.38 36.28 -0.43
N PRO A 9 -67.07 35.15 -0.83
CA PRO A 9 -66.55 33.76 -0.87
C PRO A 9 -67.24 32.66 -1.77
N VAL A 10 -66.55 31.50 -1.87
CA VAL A 10 -67.03 30.09 -1.70
C VAL A 10 -68.10 29.45 -2.65
N VAL A 11 -67.61 28.44 -3.43
CA VAL A 11 -68.11 27.04 -3.62
C VAL A 11 -68.97 26.60 -4.84
N LEU A 12 -68.32 25.70 -5.61
CA LEU A 12 -68.68 24.43 -6.29
C LEU A 12 -69.72 24.28 -7.44
N ARG A 13 -69.25 23.51 -8.44
CA ARG A 13 -69.91 22.54 -9.36
C ARG A 13 -70.79 23.13 -10.49
N ASP A 14 -70.85 22.59 -11.71
CA ASP A 14 -70.25 21.42 -12.37
C ASP A 14 -70.45 21.54 -13.92
N GLU A 15 -69.76 20.67 -14.65
CA GLU A 15 -70.19 20.01 -15.90
C GLU A 15 -70.04 20.59 -17.34
N ASN A 16 -69.50 19.69 -18.19
CA ASN A 16 -69.73 19.41 -19.62
C ASN A 16 -68.98 20.26 -20.68
N LYS A 17 -68.31 19.74 -21.74
CA LYS A 17 -68.41 18.46 -22.48
C LYS A 17 -67.27 18.33 -23.54
N ARG A 18 -66.85 17.06 -23.80
CA ARG A 18 -66.43 16.44 -25.10
C ARG A 18 -65.04 16.83 -25.67
N ARG A 19 -64.22 15.92 -26.24
CA ARG A 19 -64.49 14.71 -27.05
C ARG A 19 -63.25 13.78 -27.09
N ARG A 20 -63.48 12.46 -26.98
CA ARG A 20 -62.52 11.34 -27.08
C ARG A 20 -62.18 10.99 -28.54
N ARG A 21 -60.92 10.60 -28.81
CA ARG A 21 -60.54 9.68 -29.89
C ARG A 21 -59.88 8.44 -29.26
N LYS A 22 -60.45 7.26 -29.54
CA LYS A 22 -59.98 5.94 -29.06
C LYS A 22 -58.81 5.46 -29.92
N MET A 23 -57.74 5.00 -29.28
CA MET A 23 -56.91 3.89 -29.79
C MET A 23 -57.01 2.72 -28.80
N ARG A 24 -57.09 1.49 -29.33
CA ARG A 24 -57.30 0.23 -28.60
C ARG A 24 -56.05 -0.19 -27.81
N PRO A 25 -56.22 -0.95 -26.71
CA PRO A 25 -55.11 -1.46 -25.91
C PRO A 25 -54.41 -2.61 -26.64
N HIS A 26 -53.08 -2.55 -26.73
CA HIS A 26 -52.28 -3.74 -26.96
C HIS A 26 -52.16 -4.53 -25.65
N SER A 27 -52.31 -5.84 -25.83
CA SER A 27 -52.41 -6.89 -24.83
C SER A 27 -51.18 -7.03 -23.94
N ALA A 28 -51.46 -7.51 -22.72
CA ALA A 28 -50.55 -7.84 -21.64
C ALA A 28 -49.36 -8.73 -22.06
N ALA A 29 -48.16 -8.34 -21.63
CA ALA A 29 -47.09 -9.22 -21.15
C ALA A 29 -45.86 -8.40 -20.68
N THR A 30 -45.95 -7.64 -19.58
CA THR A 30 -44.77 -7.08 -18.86
C THR A 30 -45.05 -6.57 -17.44
N SER A 31 -46.13 -7.01 -16.78
CA SER A 31 -46.53 -6.49 -15.46
C SER A 31 -46.27 -7.45 -14.28
N SER A 32 -45.19 -8.22 -14.27
CA SER A 32 -44.87 -9.15 -13.16
C SER A 32 -43.67 -8.77 -12.28
N MET A 33 -43.04 -7.60 -12.46
CA MET A 33 -41.85 -7.22 -11.66
C MET A 33 -42.11 -6.28 -10.48
N PHE A 34 -43.38 -5.99 -10.16
CA PHE A 34 -43.76 -5.01 -9.12
C PHE A 34 -44.32 -5.61 -7.82
N SER A 35 -44.34 -6.93 -7.63
CA SER A 35 -44.78 -7.51 -6.36
C SER A 35 -43.62 -7.66 -5.37
N MET A 36 -43.86 -7.36 -4.09
CA MET A 36 -43.10 -7.90 -2.97
C MET A 36 -43.15 -9.43 -3.05
N GLU A 37 -42.22 -10.05 -3.79
CA GLU A 37 -42.19 -11.50 -3.98
C GLU A 37 -42.02 -12.18 -2.62
N ALA A 38 -43.01 -12.98 -2.23
CA ALA A 38 -42.89 -13.92 -1.13
C ALA A 38 -42.05 -15.11 -1.62
N ILE A 39 -40.97 -15.40 -0.92
CA ILE A 39 -40.00 -16.44 -1.27
C ILE A 39 -40.25 -17.65 -0.36
N PRO A 40 -40.70 -18.79 -0.90
CA PRO A 40 -40.87 -20.00 -0.10
C PRO A 40 -39.51 -20.63 0.21
N VAL A 41 -39.23 -20.81 1.51
CA VAL A 41 -37.97 -21.38 2.01
C VAL A 41 -38.27 -22.48 3.02
N GLU A 42 -37.66 -23.64 2.82
CA GLU A 42 -37.64 -24.74 3.78
C GLU A 42 -36.45 -24.57 4.73
N PHE A 43 -36.75 -24.38 6.02
CA PHE A 43 -35.77 -24.31 7.09
C PHE A 43 -35.60 -25.68 7.75
N ILE A 44 -34.37 -26.18 7.77
CA ILE A 44 -34.01 -27.44 8.42
C ILE A 44 -33.49 -27.12 9.82
N LEU A 45 -34.22 -27.60 10.82
CA LEU A 45 -33.97 -27.29 12.22
C LEU A 45 -32.87 -28.20 12.81
N PRO A 46 -32.16 -27.75 13.87
CA PRO A 46 -31.14 -28.55 14.55
C PRO A 46 -31.72 -29.71 15.38
N THR A 47 -33.04 -29.74 15.60
CA THR A 47 -33.73 -30.75 16.39
C THR A 47 -34.27 -31.88 15.49
N SER A 48 -34.46 -33.07 16.05
CA SER A 48 -35.02 -34.23 15.35
C SER A 48 -36.26 -34.76 16.07
N HIS A 49 -37.12 -35.45 15.33
CA HIS A 49 -38.31 -36.07 15.90
C HIS A 49 -37.94 -37.08 16.98
N LYS A 50 -38.63 -37.03 18.14
CA LYS A 50 -38.33 -37.91 19.29
C LYS A 50 -38.38 -39.42 18.97
N ASN A 51 -39.07 -39.82 17.90
CA ASN A 51 -39.26 -41.22 17.49
C ASN A 51 -38.67 -41.57 16.10
N SER A 52 -38.02 -40.65 15.40
CA SER A 52 -37.35 -40.92 14.12
C SER A 52 -36.11 -40.04 13.97
N LYS A 53 -35.01 -40.55 13.38
CA LYS A 53 -33.80 -39.75 13.09
C LYS A 53 -34.01 -38.68 11.99
N VAL A 54 -35.26 -38.32 11.67
CA VAL A 54 -35.60 -37.32 10.67
C VAL A 54 -35.52 -35.94 11.33
N GLN A 55 -34.79 -35.02 10.69
CA GLN A 55 -34.67 -33.62 11.15
C GLN A 55 -36.00 -32.89 11.00
N ASP A 56 -36.36 -32.08 11.99
CA ASP A 56 -37.55 -31.22 11.92
C ASP A 56 -37.36 -30.18 10.80
N THR A 57 -38.40 -29.91 10.01
CA THR A 57 -38.38 -28.88 8.96
C THR A 57 -39.57 -27.94 9.07
N ILE A 58 -39.38 -26.67 8.68
CA ILE A 58 -40.43 -25.64 8.63
C ILE A 58 -40.40 -24.96 7.27
N LEU A 59 -41.54 -24.94 6.57
CA LEU A 59 -41.72 -24.16 5.35
C LEU A 59 -42.33 -22.80 5.69
N LEU A 60 -41.67 -21.71 5.30
CA LEU A 60 -42.16 -20.34 5.47
C LEU A 60 -42.09 -19.56 4.15
N GLU A 61 -43.06 -18.68 3.94
CA GLU A 61 -43.02 -17.68 2.88
C GLU A 61 -42.48 -16.36 3.44
N ILE A 62 -41.26 -16.00 3.05
CA ILE A 62 -40.58 -14.81 3.57
C ILE A 62 -40.63 -13.69 2.53
N ALA A 63 -40.99 -12.48 2.95
CA ALA A 63 -40.99 -11.33 2.05
C ALA A 63 -39.55 -10.99 1.61
N GLY A 64 -39.33 -10.84 0.30
CA GLY A 64 -37.99 -10.59 -0.25
C GLY A 64 -37.30 -9.29 0.20
N ASN A 65 -38.06 -8.34 0.75
CA ASN A 65 -37.56 -7.08 1.30
C ASN A 65 -37.32 -7.11 2.83
N CYS A 66 -37.57 -8.23 3.50
CA CYS A 66 -37.16 -8.41 4.90
C CYS A 66 -35.64 -8.56 5.01
N THR A 67 -35.11 -8.27 6.21
CA THR A 67 -33.70 -8.52 6.54
C THR A 67 -33.48 -9.95 7.03
N VAL A 68 -32.24 -10.42 7.00
CA VAL A 68 -31.84 -11.72 7.57
C VAL A 68 -32.20 -11.83 9.06
N GLU A 69 -32.03 -10.76 9.84
CA GLU A 69 -32.40 -10.71 11.26
C GLU A 69 -33.91 -10.96 11.46
N GLN A 70 -34.74 -10.32 10.63
CA GLN A 70 -36.20 -10.50 10.68
C GLN A 70 -36.61 -11.90 10.24
N MET A 71 -35.98 -12.44 9.19
CA MET A 71 -36.19 -13.83 8.77
C MET A 71 -35.85 -14.79 9.91
N LYS A 72 -34.71 -14.59 10.56
CA LYS A 72 -34.26 -15.40 11.69
C LYS A 72 -35.25 -15.34 12.85
N ALA A 73 -35.80 -14.17 13.16
CA ALA A 73 -36.83 -14.00 14.18
C ALA A 73 -38.14 -14.72 13.82
N GLN A 74 -38.62 -14.60 12.58
CA GLN A 74 -39.83 -15.30 12.11
C GLN A 74 -39.67 -16.82 12.16
N VAL A 75 -38.50 -17.32 11.74
CA VAL A 75 -38.14 -18.74 11.82
C VAL A 75 -38.11 -19.20 13.28
N TRP A 76 -37.53 -18.40 14.17
CA TRP A 76 -37.45 -18.73 15.60
C TRP A 76 -38.82 -18.80 16.27
N MET A 77 -39.69 -17.81 16.01
CA MET A 77 -41.06 -17.82 16.52
C MET A 77 -41.85 -19.01 15.99
N SER A 78 -41.73 -19.32 14.69
CA SER A 78 -42.41 -20.48 14.13
C SER A 78 -41.85 -21.81 14.66
N ALA A 79 -40.55 -21.89 14.99
CA ALA A 79 -39.95 -23.06 15.62
C ALA A 79 -40.47 -23.29 17.05
N ILE A 80 -40.66 -22.23 17.82
CA ILE A 80 -41.28 -22.29 19.16
C ILE A 80 -42.71 -22.86 19.08
N GLU A 81 -43.49 -22.42 18.10
CA GLU A 81 -44.89 -22.82 17.94
C GLU A 81 -45.07 -24.23 17.34
N LYS A 82 -44.23 -24.60 16.37
CA LYS A 82 -44.47 -25.79 15.51
C LYS A 82 -43.49 -26.94 15.71
N SER A 83 -42.33 -26.75 16.34
CA SER A 83 -41.37 -27.85 16.53
C SER A 83 -41.82 -28.82 17.63
N HIS A 84 -41.48 -30.10 17.46
CA HIS A 84 -41.73 -31.14 18.47
C HIS A 84 -40.86 -31.00 19.73
N ASN A 85 -39.85 -30.12 19.71
CA ASN A 85 -38.94 -29.81 20.81
C ASN A 85 -38.97 -28.31 21.16
N SER A 86 -40.15 -27.72 21.38
CA SER A 86 -40.29 -26.28 21.73
C SER A 86 -39.43 -25.84 22.93
N ASP A 87 -39.27 -26.69 23.95
CA ASP A 87 -38.40 -26.44 25.12
C ASP A 87 -36.92 -26.19 24.77
N PHE A 88 -36.45 -26.68 23.63
CA PHE A 88 -35.10 -26.40 23.14
C PHE A 88 -34.97 -24.93 22.71
N TYR A 89 -35.96 -24.41 21.98
CA TYR A 89 -35.98 -23.05 21.46
C TYR A 89 -36.33 -22.00 22.52
N HIS A 90 -37.01 -22.39 23.60
CA HIS A 90 -37.24 -21.51 24.75
C HIS A 90 -35.99 -21.28 25.62
N ARG A 91 -35.04 -22.24 25.63
CA ARG A 91 -33.82 -22.17 26.48
C ARG A 91 -32.64 -21.49 25.80
N LEU A 92 -32.65 -21.39 24.48
CA LEU A 92 -31.53 -20.90 23.68
C LEU A 92 -31.93 -19.65 22.92
N ALA A 93 -30.96 -18.78 22.63
CA ALA A 93 -31.18 -17.56 21.88
C ALA A 93 -30.92 -17.78 20.37
N PRO A 94 -31.64 -17.08 19.47
CA PRO A 94 -31.38 -17.15 18.02
C PRO A 94 -29.91 -16.92 17.66
N ASP A 95 -29.21 -16.03 18.37
CA ASP A 95 -27.81 -15.65 18.10
C ASP A 95 -26.79 -16.77 18.27
N GLN A 96 -27.18 -17.84 18.97
CA GLN A 96 -26.38 -19.06 19.13
C GLN A 96 -26.44 -19.97 17.90
N PHE A 97 -27.17 -19.59 16.85
CA PHE A 97 -27.34 -20.38 15.64
C PHE A 97 -26.91 -19.62 14.38
N LEU A 98 -26.34 -20.38 13.45
CA LEU A 98 -25.93 -20.00 12.10
C LEU A 98 -27.02 -20.40 11.10
N LEU A 99 -27.17 -19.59 10.06
CA LEU A 99 -27.98 -19.93 8.89
C LEU A 99 -27.03 -20.30 7.76
N GLN A 100 -27.12 -21.53 7.25
CA GLN A 100 -26.25 -22.00 6.18
C GLN A 100 -27.03 -22.53 4.98
N TYR A 101 -26.44 -22.44 3.80
CA TYR A 101 -26.96 -23.04 2.58
C TYR A 101 -25.85 -23.71 1.79
N GLN A 102 -26.23 -24.62 0.90
CA GLN A 102 -25.28 -25.33 0.04
C GLN A 102 -25.32 -24.79 -1.39
N LYS A 103 -24.15 -24.46 -1.94
CA LYS A 103 -23.96 -24.03 -3.33
C LYS A 103 -22.77 -24.78 -3.92
N LYS A 104 -23.01 -25.49 -5.04
CA LYS A 104 -21.98 -26.29 -5.74
C LYS A 104 -21.17 -27.23 -4.82
N GLY A 105 -21.83 -27.83 -3.83
CA GLY A 105 -21.20 -28.76 -2.87
C GLY A 105 -20.52 -28.11 -1.67
N GLN A 106 -20.36 -26.78 -1.64
CA GLN A 106 -19.78 -26.03 -0.52
C GLN A 106 -20.86 -25.40 0.37
N TRP A 107 -20.51 -25.22 1.65
CA TRP A 107 -21.37 -24.60 2.65
C TRP A 107 -21.05 -23.12 2.80
N TYR A 108 -22.08 -22.30 2.72
CA TYR A 108 -22.01 -20.86 2.89
C TYR A 108 -22.89 -20.41 4.06
N GLU A 109 -22.39 -19.47 4.85
CA GLU A 109 -23.14 -18.82 5.92
C GLU A 109 -23.84 -17.57 5.40
N ILE A 110 -25.12 -17.43 5.77
CA ILE A 110 -25.86 -16.18 5.67
C ILE A 110 -25.45 -15.32 6.87
N TYR A 111 -24.34 -14.62 6.70
CA TYR A 111 -23.62 -13.94 7.79
C TYR A 111 -24.21 -12.57 8.14
N ASP A 112 -24.55 -11.76 7.14
CA ASP A 112 -24.96 -10.38 7.37
C ASP A 112 -26.43 -10.28 7.81
N LYS A 113 -26.65 -9.98 9.10
CA LYS A 113 -27.97 -9.81 9.70
C LYS A 113 -28.80 -8.69 9.07
N HIS A 114 -28.16 -7.67 8.48
CA HIS A 114 -28.84 -6.52 7.88
C HIS A 114 -29.09 -6.69 6.37
N GLN A 115 -28.59 -7.78 5.77
CA GLN A 115 -28.77 -8.02 4.34
C GLN A 115 -30.24 -8.27 4.00
N VAL A 116 -30.67 -7.73 2.87
CA VAL A 116 -32.03 -7.91 2.36
C VAL A 116 -32.14 -9.26 1.66
N ILE A 117 -33.17 -10.06 1.99
CA ILE A 117 -33.23 -11.49 1.61
C ILE A 117 -33.16 -11.72 0.10
N GLN A 118 -33.82 -10.89 -0.71
CA GLN A 118 -33.77 -11.03 -2.17
C GLN A 118 -32.38 -10.84 -2.78
N THR A 119 -31.44 -10.23 -2.05
CA THR A 119 -30.06 -10.01 -2.50
C THR A 119 -29.11 -11.14 -2.09
N LEU A 120 -29.58 -12.07 -1.26
CA LEU A 120 -28.79 -13.23 -0.85
C LEU A 120 -28.41 -14.06 -2.08
N ASP A 121 -27.14 -14.47 -2.14
CA ASP A 121 -26.62 -15.26 -3.25
C ASP A 121 -27.38 -16.60 -3.40
N CYS A 122 -27.83 -17.21 -2.30
CA CYS A 122 -28.65 -18.42 -2.34
C CYS A 122 -29.96 -18.23 -3.10
N ILE A 123 -30.65 -17.10 -2.91
CA ILE A 123 -31.91 -16.79 -3.61
C ILE A 123 -31.64 -16.59 -5.10
N VAL A 124 -30.61 -15.81 -5.44
CA VAL A 124 -30.22 -15.58 -6.84
C VAL A 124 -29.86 -16.91 -7.51
N TYR A 125 -29.09 -17.75 -6.83
CA TYR A 125 -28.69 -19.07 -7.31
C TYR A 125 -29.89 -20.00 -7.53
N TRP A 126 -30.87 -20.03 -6.62
CA TRP A 126 -32.08 -20.84 -6.78
C TRP A 126 -32.96 -20.35 -7.93
N LYS A 127 -33.07 -19.03 -8.12
CA LYS A 127 -33.78 -18.43 -9.28
C LYS A 127 -33.12 -18.85 -10.61
N VAL A 128 -31.78 -18.79 -10.70
CA VAL A 128 -31.04 -19.24 -11.88
C VAL A 128 -31.25 -20.74 -12.15
N LEU A 129 -31.32 -21.55 -11.09
CA LEU A 129 -31.60 -22.99 -11.20
C LEU A 129 -33.09 -23.34 -11.37
N GLN A 130 -33.99 -22.35 -11.43
CA GLN A 130 -35.45 -22.54 -11.47
C GLN A 130 -35.99 -23.43 -10.33
N LYS A 131 -35.35 -23.38 -9.15
CA LYS A 131 -35.83 -24.10 -7.96
C LYS A 131 -37.02 -23.35 -7.36
N THR A 132 -38.11 -24.08 -7.10
CA THR A 132 -39.35 -23.52 -6.52
C THR A 132 -39.27 -23.32 -5.01
N VAL A 133 -38.48 -24.15 -4.29
CA VAL A 133 -38.27 -24.03 -2.83
C VAL A 133 -36.78 -24.21 -2.54
N GLY A 134 -36.22 -23.25 -1.81
CA GLY A 134 -34.84 -23.31 -1.32
C GLY A 134 -34.72 -23.96 0.06
N LYS A 135 -33.51 -24.38 0.43
CA LYS A 135 -33.23 -25.00 1.74
C LYS A 135 -32.20 -24.19 2.52
N ILE A 136 -32.52 -23.83 3.77
CA ILE A 136 -31.60 -23.19 4.72
C ILE A 136 -31.49 -24.08 5.95
N TYR A 137 -30.26 -24.33 6.39
CA TYR A 137 -29.95 -25.16 7.55
C TYR A 137 -29.64 -24.28 8.75
N ILE A 138 -30.24 -24.58 9.89
CA ILE A 138 -30.00 -23.88 11.15
C ILE A 138 -29.05 -24.73 11.99
N ILE A 139 -27.84 -24.23 12.23
CA ILE A 139 -26.75 -24.98 12.88
C ILE A 139 -26.33 -24.25 14.15
N GLN A 140 -26.14 -24.97 15.25
CA GLN A 140 -25.68 -24.37 16.50
C GLN A 140 -24.21 -23.94 16.37
N LYS A 141 -23.87 -22.72 16.83
CA LYS A 141 -22.49 -22.24 16.92
C LYS A 141 -21.73 -23.08 17.94
N GLU A 142 -20.66 -23.72 17.50
CA GLU A 142 -19.74 -24.42 18.38
C GLU A 142 -18.79 -23.44 19.05
N LYS A 143 -18.34 -23.75 20.28
CA LYS A 143 -17.29 -22.97 20.93
C LYS A 143 -15.95 -23.28 20.26
N PRO A 144 -15.04 -22.29 20.10
CA PRO A 144 -13.73 -22.55 19.53
C PRO A 144 -12.98 -23.59 20.37
N SER A 145 -12.29 -24.50 19.69
CA SER A 145 -11.47 -25.52 20.34
C SER A 145 -10.22 -24.89 20.98
N GLU A 146 -9.56 -25.62 21.89
CA GLU A 146 -8.29 -25.18 22.48
C GLU A 146 -7.19 -25.03 21.42
N GLU A 147 -7.19 -25.89 20.39
CA GLU A 147 -6.27 -25.80 19.25
C GLU A 147 -6.49 -24.51 18.45
N THR A 148 -7.76 -24.15 18.19
CA THR A 148 -8.12 -22.91 17.49
C THR A 148 -7.65 -21.67 18.26
N LEU A 149 -7.76 -21.70 19.60
CA LEU A 149 -7.30 -20.60 20.46
C LEU A 149 -5.77 -20.48 20.47
N GLU A 150 -5.05 -21.60 20.55
CA GLU A 150 -3.59 -21.59 20.54
C GLU A 150 -3.03 -21.13 19.19
N TYR A 151 -3.64 -21.58 18.09
CA TYR A 151 -3.27 -21.10 16.76
C TYR A 151 -3.50 -19.60 16.62
N GLN A 152 -4.63 -19.06 17.12
CA GLN A 152 -4.87 -17.62 17.13
C GLN A 152 -3.79 -16.85 17.93
N LYS A 153 -3.34 -17.37 19.07
CA LYS A 153 -2.24 -16.73 19.84
C LYS A 153 -0.93 -16.71 19.05
N GLN A 154 -0.61 -17.80 18.35
CA GLN A 154 0.56 -17.87 17.49
C GLN A 154 0.49 -16.83 16.37
N LEU A 155 -0.68 -16.67 15.73
CA LEU A 155 -0.90 -15.65 14.71
C LEU A 155 -0.73 -14.24 15.29
N ASN A 156 -1.33 -13.97 16.46
CA ASN A 156 -1.22 -12.68 17.13
C ASN A 156 0.24 -12.33 17.48
N TYR A 157 1.05 -13.33 17.90
CA TYR A 157 2.48 -13.16 18.14
C TYR A 157 3.25 -12.75 16.87
N LEU A 158 2.99 -13.42 15.75
CA LEU A 158 3.61 -13.09 14.46
C LEU A 158 3.21 -11.70 13.97
N ILE A 159 1.92 -11.36 14.07
CA ILE A 159 1.36 -10.07 13.66
C ILE A 159 1.90 -8.94 14.53
N GLY A 160 2.10 -9.19 15.84
CA GLY A 160 2.42 -8.15 16.82
C GLY A 160 1.22 -7.30 17.22
N TYR A 161 0.00 -7.77 16.94
CA TYR A 161 -1.27 -7.13 17.29
C TYR A 161 -2.35 -8.20 17.48
N ASP A 162 -3.27 -7.98 18.42
CA ASP A 162 -4.42 -8.87 18.63
C ASP A 162 -5.57 -8.48 17.69
N VAL A 163 -5.74 -9.24 16.61
CA VAL A 163 -6.83 -9.03 15.63
C VAL A 163 -8.22 -9.32 16.17
N THR A 164 -8.32 -9.95 17.35
CA THR A 164 -9.60 -10.20 18.03
C THR A 164 -9.98 -9.08 19.00
N ASP A 165 -9.13 -8.07 19.16
CA ASP A 165 -9.38 -6.92 20.01
C ASP A 165 -10.49 -6.02 19.43
N VAL A 166 -11.60 -5.96 20.16
CA VAL A 166 -12.77 -5.11 19.86
C VAL A 166 -12.87 -3.90 20.80
N SER A 167 -11.82 -3.60 21.59
CA SER A 167 -11.84 -2.49 22.55
C SER A 167 -11.87 -1.11 21.89
N ASN A 168 -11.30 -0.98 20.69
CA ASN A 168 -11.20 0.26 19.92
C ASN A 168 -11.94 0.16 18.57
N VAL A 169 -13.17 -0.33 18.57
CA VAL A 169 -14.07 -0.29 17.41
C VAL A 169 -15.42 0.30 17.82
N HIS A 170 -16.08 0.98 16.88
CA HIS A 170 -17.43 1.51 17.04
C HIS A 170 -18.47 0.79 16.15
N ASP A 171 -18.00 -0.16 15.33
CA ASP A 171 -18.79 -1.07 14.51
C ASP A 171 -18.08 -2.43 14.38
N ASP A 172 -18.64 -3.32 13.56
CA ASP A 172 -18.12 -4.66 13.30
C ASP A 172 -17.42 -4.79 11.93
N GLU A 173 -16.93 -3.69 11.34
CA GLU A 173 -16.28 -3.72 10.02
C GLU A 173 -15.05 -4.63 10.00
N LEU A 174 -14.21 -4.60 11.05
CA LEU A 174 -13.03 -5.46 11.16
C LEU A 174 -13.41 -6.96 11.13
N GLU A 175 -14.37 -7.37 11.95
CA GLU A 175 -14.83 -8.76 11.98
C GLU A 175 -15.49 -9.16 10.67
N PHE A 176 -16.29 -8.26 10.08
CA PHE A 176 -16.87 -8.46 8.76
C PHE A 176 -15.79 -8.69 7.69
N THR A 177 -14.71 -7.92 7.70
CA THR A 177 -13.58 -8.11 6.77
C THR A 177 -12.87 -9.44 7.01
N ARG A 178 -12.60 -9.82 8.28
CA ARG A 178 -12.01 -11.13 8.61
C ARG A 178 -12.81 -12.27 7.98
N ARG A 179 -14.13 -12.21 8.09
CA ARG A 179 -15.07 -13.18 7.50
C ARG A 179 -15.09 -13.16 5.97
N ARG A 180 -15.04 -11.97 5.34
CA ARG A 180 -15.04 -11.87 3.87
C ARG A 180 -13.73 -12.29 3.22
N LEU A 181 -12.59 -12.13 3.89
CA LEU A 181 -11.28 -12.53 3.34
C LEU A 181 -11.05 -14.04 3.32
N VAL A 182 -11.87 -14.84 4.02
CA VAL A 182 -11.84 -16.31 3.96
C VAL A 182 -12.04 -16.81 2.54
N THR A 183 -13.06 -16.32 1.84
CA THR A 183 -13.44 -16.82 0.51
C THR A 183 -12.34 -16.58 -0.53
N PRO A 184 -11.78 -15.36 -0.70
CA PRO A 184 -10.63 -15.13 -1.57
C PRO A 184 -9.43 -16.02 -1.24
N ARG A 185 -9.11 -16.21 0.05
CA ARG A 185 -8.02 -17.08 0.48
C ARG A 185 -8.26 -18.52 0.02
N MET A 186 -9.44 -19.09 0.33
CA MET A 186 -9.76 -20.47 -0.01
C MET A 186 -9.79 -20.70 -1.53
N ILE A 187 -10.28 -19.73 -2.31
CA ILE A 187 -10.26 -19.81 -3.77
C ILE A 187 -8.82 -19.87 -4.29
N GLU A 188 -7.92 -19.04 -3.75
CA GLU A 188 -6.52 -19.04 -4.18
C GLU A 188 -5.81 -20.34 -3.79
N LEU A 189 -6.03 -20.84 -2.57
CA LEU A 189 -5.45 -22.12 -2.12
C LEU A 189 -5.85 -23.31 -2.99
N VAL A 190 -7.09 -23.34 -3.50
CA VAL A 190 -7.56 -24.40 -4.40
C VAL A 190 -6.97 -24.26 -5.81
N LYS A 191 -6.71 -23.02 -6.27
CA LYS A 191 -6.15 -22.75 -7.61
C LYS A 191 -4.63 -22.90 -7.67
N ARG A 192 -3.94 -22.74 -6.53
CA ARG A 192 -2.50 -22.74 -6.43
C ARG A 192 -1.92 -24.11 -6.77
N ASP A 193 -0.95 -24.12 -7.69
CA ASP A 193 -0.14 -25.32 -7.93
C ASP A 193 0.79 -25.56 -6.74
N ALA A 194 0.65 -26.73 -6.11
CA ALA A 194 1.39 -27.05 -4.88
C ALA A 194 2.90 -27.16 -5.11
N ARG A 195 3.32 -27.66 -6.28
CA ARG A 195 4.74 -27.85 -6.64
C ARG A 195 5.39 -26.52 -7.00
N LEU A 196 4.71 -25.67 -7.78
CA LEU A 196 5.22 -24.33 -8.09
C LEU A 196 5.25 -23.44 -6.86
N TYR A 197 4.27 -23.54 -5.95
CA TYR A 197 4.33 -22.77 -4.70
C TYR A 197 5.47 -23.21 -3.80
N SER A 198 5.75 -24.52 -3.70
CA SER A 198 6.79 -25.00 -2.78
C SER A 198 8.18 -24.48 -3.17
N MET A 199 8.44 -24.36 -4.49
CA MET A 199 9.72 -23.94 -5.08
C MET A 199 9.78 -22.48 -5.56
N ASP A 200 8.64 -21.83 -5.79
CA ASP A 200 8.43 -20.41 -6.15
C ASP A 200 9.49 -19.85 -7.15
N PRO A 201 9.44 -20.24 -8.43
CA PRO A 201 10.46 -19.85 -9.41
C PRO A 201 10.47 -18.34 -9.64
N TRP A 202 11.65 -17.72 -9.52
CA TRP A 202 11.82 -16.29 -9.76
C TRP A 202 12.23 -16.01 -11.21
N VAL A 203 11.24 -15.68 -12.03
CA VAL A 203 11.36 -15.47 -13.47
C VAL A 203 10.79 -14.14 -13.92
N THR A 204 11.25 -13.66 -15.07
CA THR A 204 10.74 -12.46 -15.74
C THR A 204 10.35 -12.76 -17.17
N SER A 205 9.26 -12.16 -17.66
CA SER A 205 8.83 -12.26 -19.07
C SER A 205 9.44 -11.17 -19.96
N LYS A 206 10.24 -10.26 -19.38
CA LYS A 206 10.90 -9.17 -20.12
C LYS A 206 11.92 -9.75 -21.09
N PRO A 207 12.09 -9.20 -22.31
CA PRO A 207 13.13 -9.66 -23.22
C PRO A 207 14.53 -9.47 -22.61
N LEU A 208 15.52 -10.18 -23.15
CA LEU A 208 16.90 -10.04 -22.70
C LEU A 208 17.48 -8.71 -23.23
N PRO A 209 17.94 -7.79 -22.36
CA PRO A 209 18.47 -6.49 -22.78
C PRO A 209 19.67 -6.61 -23.73
N GLU A 210 19.89 -5.61 -24.59
CA GLU A 210 20.95 -5.63 -25.61
C GLU A 210 22.35 -5.83 -24.99
N TYR A 211 22.61 -5.21 -23.84
CA TYR A 211 23.91 -5.33 -23.15
C TYR A 211 24.15 -6.73 -22.58
N LEU A 212 23.11 -7.49 -22.22
CA LEU A 212 23.23 -8.89 -21.82
C LEU A 212 23.38 -9.80 -23.03
N CYS A 213 22.66 -9.52 -24.12
CA CYS A 213 22.80 -10.26 -25.39
C CYS A 213 24.24 -10.22 -25.90
N LYS A 214 24.92 -9.06 -25.80
CA LYS A 214 26.33 -8.92 -26.20
C LYS A 214 27.30 -9.79 -25.41
N LYS A 215 26.96 -10.17 -24.17
CA LYS A 215 27.78 -11.09 -23.35
C LYS A 215 27.62 -12.56 -23.75
N ILE A 216 26.58 -12.87 -24.52
CA ILE A 216 26.26 -14.22 -24.98
C ILE A 216 26.74 -14.35 -26.44
N SER A 217 27.99 -14.79 -26.63
CA SER A 217 28.64 -14.85 -27.95
C SER A 217 28.13 -15.98 -28.86
N THR A 218 27.62 -17.05 -28.26
CA THR A 218 26.89 -18.13 -28.93
C THR A 218 25.57 -18.29 -28.19
N ASN A 219 24.47 -18.75 -28.80
CA ASN A 219 23.15 -18.94 -28.15
C ASN A 219 23.13 -20.00 -27.02
N ASN A 220 24.28 -20.25 -26.40
CA ASN A 220 24.58 -21.24 -25.40
C ASN A 220 25.37 -20.62 -24.26
N ILE A 221 25.09 -21.08 -23.05
CA ILE A 221 25.83 -20.77 -21.83
C ILE A 221 26.37 -22.05 -21.20
N PHE A 222 27.35 -21.89 -20.31
CA PHE A 222 27.90 -22.99 -19.53
C PHE A 222 27.29 -22.96 -18.13
N ILE A 223 26.79 -24.11 -17.69
CA ILE A 223 26.26 -24.31 -16.35
C ILE A 223 27.03 -25.44 -15.68
N ILE A 224 27.22 -25.33 -14.37
CA ILE A 224 27.93 -26.32 -13.56
C ILE A 224 26.94 -26.96 -12.60
N ILE A 225 26.68 -28.26 -12.75
CA ILE A 225 25.74 -29.00 -11.89
C ILE A 225 26.54 -29.84 -10.89
N HIS A 226 26.20 -29.68 -9.62
CA HIS A 226 26.83 -30.34 -8.46
C HIS A 226 25.90 -31.44 -7.91
N LYS A 227 26.49 -32.58 -7.50
CA LYS A 227 25.82 -33.62 -6.71
C LYS A 227 26.81 -34.18 -5.69
N GLY A 228 26.55 -33.90 -4.41
CA GLY A 228 27.53 -34.18 -3.35
C GLY A 228 28.84 -33.41 -3.60
N MET A 229 29.97 -34.11 -3.64
CA MET A 229 31.28 -33.52 -3.95
C MET A 229 31.62 -33.51 -5.45
N THR A 230 30.77 -34.09 -6.30
CA THR A 230 31.01 -34.17 -7.75
C THR A 230 30.36 -33.02 -8.49
N SER A 231 31.00 -32.51 -9.53
CA SER A 231 30.48 -31.42 -10.35
C SER A 231 30.77 -31.64 -11.84
N HIS A 232 29.86 -31.15 -12.68
CA HIS A 232 29.94 -31.34 -14.12
C HIS A 232 29.48 -30.09 -14.88
N THR A 233 30.32 -29.63 -15.80
CA THR A 233 30.01 -28.51 -16.68
C THR A 233 29.30 -28.98 -17.94
N ILE A 234 28.21 -28.31 -18.28
CA ILE A 234 27.38 -28.62 -19.45
C ILE A 234 27.17 -27.34 -20.24
N ARG A 235 27.26 -27.46 -21.56
CA ARG A 235 26.82 -26.42 -22.49
C ARG A 235 25.35 -26.63 -22.81
N VAL A 236 24.53 -25.61 -22.57
CA VAL A 236 23.08 -25.60 -22.77
C VAL A 236 22.68 -24.38 -23.59
N SER A 237 21.56 -24.46 -24.31
CA SER A 237 21.00 -23.29 -24.99
C SER A 237 20.32 -22.37 -23.98
N ILE A 238 20.38 -21.05 -24.21
CA ILE A 238 19.69 -20.07 -23.35
C ILE A 238 18.17 -20.21 -23.41
N ASP A 239 17.65 -20.87 -24.45
CA ASP A 239 16.23 -21.13 -24.68
C ASP A 239 15.77 -22.49 -24.11
N ASP A 240 16.69 -23.31 -23.59
CA ASP A 240 16.35 -24.59 -22.97
C ASP A 240 15.55 -24.35 -21.67
N THR A 241 14.59 -25.22 -21.38
CA THR A 241 13.88 -25.24 -20.10
C THR A 241 14.63 -26.10 -19.08
N PRO A 242 14.38 -25.93 -17.77
CA PRO A 242 15.00 -26.75 -16.73
C PRO A 242 14.83 -28.27 -16.96
N ASP A 243 13.66 -28.71 -17.44
CA ASP A 243 13.39 -30.13 -17.72
C ASP A 243 14.25 -30.66 -18.88
N VAL A 244 14.43 -29.88 -19.95
CA VAL A 244 15.31 -30.24 -21.07
C VAL A 244 16.76 -30.35 -20.61
N ILE A 245 17.19 -29.46 -19.71
CA ILE A 245 18.54 -29.49 -19.14
C ILE A 245 18.75 -30.74 -18.29
N LEU A 246 17.79 -31.07 -17.42
CA LEU A 246 17.84 -32.30 -16.63
C LEU A 246 17.90 -33.53 -17.55
N GLN A 247 17.03 -33.61 -18.57
CA GLN A 247 17.05 -34.71 -19.53
C GLN A 247 18.40 -34.83 -20.27
N SER A 248 18.97 -33.70 -20.71
CA SER A 248 20.28 -33.63 -21.36
C SER A 248 21.41 -34.09 -20.42
N PHE A 249 21.35 -33.66 -19.15
CA PHE A 249 22.29 -34.08 -18.12
C PHE A 249 22.23 -35.59 -17.88
N PHE A 250 21.04 -36.15 -17.63
CA PHE A 250 20.86 -37.58 -17.39
C PHE A 250 21.25 -38.42 -18.61
N THR A 251 20.98 -37.96 -19.83
CA THR A 251 21.41 -38.64 -21.06
C THR A 251 22.94 -38.71 -21.16
N LYS A 252 23.65 -37.61 -20.85
CA LYS A 252 25.11 -37.57 -20.81
C LYS A 252 25.69 -38.42 -19.68
N MET A 253 24.95 -38.55 -18.58
CA MET A 253 25.37 -39.21 -17.34
C MET A 253 24.88 -40.64 -17.19
N ALA A 254 24.14 -41.18 -18.17
CA ALA A 254 23.55 -42.51 -18.09
C ALA A 254 24.55 -43.64 -17.78
N LYS A 255 25.80 -43.52 -18.26
CA LYS A 255 26.89 -44.48 -18.00
C LYS A 255 27.67 -44.23 -16.70
N LYS A 256 27.35 -43.14 -15.98
CA LYS A 256 28.06 -42.66 -14.78
C LYS A 256 27.11 -42.44 -13.58
N LYS A 257 25.86 -42.91 -13.63
CA LYS A 257 24.89 -42.76 -12.53
C LYS A 257 25.44 -43.27 -11.18
N SER A 258 26.13 -44.41 -11.20
CA SER A 258 26.78 -44.97 -10.00
C SER A 258 27.88 -44.08 -9.40
N LEU A 259 28.53 -43.23 -10.19
CA LEU A 259 29.55 -42.28 -9.72
C LEU A 259 28.95 -41.02 -9.07
N LEU A 260 27.66 -40.76 -9.33
CA LEU A 260 26.93 -39.59 -8.80
C LEU A 260 26.08 -39.95 -7.58
N ASP A 261 26.18 -41.20 -7.10
CA ASP A 261 25.35 -41.75 -6.02
C ASP A 261 23.84 -41.68 -6.31
N ILE A 262 23.46 -41.86 -7.59
CA ILE A 262 22.07 -41.88 -8.04
C ILE A 262 21.69 -43.33 -8.37
N SER A 263 20.70 -43.87 -7.64
CA SER A 263 20.13 -45.20 -7.89
C SER A 263 19.59 -45.33 -9.33
N GLU A 264 19.68 -46.52 -9.93
CA GLU A 264 19.14 -46.79 -11.28
C GLU A 264 17.61 -46.61 -11.35
N GLU A 265 16.92 -46.70 -10.21
CA GLU A 265 15.47 -46.53 -10.08
C GLU A 265 15.02 -45.06 -10.23
N HIS A 266 15.91 -44.09 -9.97
CA HIS A 266 15.57 -42.68 -10.08
C HIS A 266 15.73 -42.14 -11.51
N SER A 267 14.76 -41.30 -11.89
CA SER A 267 14.64 -40.64 -13.18
C SER A 267 14.93 -39.14 -13.06
N GLU A 268 15.03 -38.46 -14.20
CA GLU A 268 15.15 -37.00 -14.26
C GLU A 268 13.98 -36.25 -13.59
N LEU A 269 12.81 -36.88 -13.48
CA LEU A 269 11.60 -36.28 -12.90
C LEU A 269 11.66 -36.16 -11.36
N ASP A 270 12.55 -36.93 -10.73
CA ASP A 270 12.70 -37.00 -9.27
C ASP A 270 13.62 -35.89 -8.71
N PHE A 271 14.20 -35.07 -9.58
CA PHE A 271 15.17 -34.04 -9.22
C PHE A 271 14.73 -32.64 -9.67
N VAL A 272 15.33 -31.63 -9.05
CA VAL A 272 15.23 -30.22 -9.45
C VAL A 272 16.60 -29.57 -9.42
N LEU A 273 16.78 -28.54 -10.26
CA LEU A 273 17.95 -27.67 -10.20
C LEU A 273 17.71 -26.58 -9.17
N ARG A 274 18.57 -26.50 -8.17
CA ARG A 274 18.56 -25.43 -7.16
C ARG A 274 19.87 -24.65 -7.23
N VAL A 275 19.82 -23.34 -7.01
CA VAL A 275 21.02 -22.49 -6.97
C VAL A 275 21.91 -22.89 -5.78
N CYS A 276 23.22 -23.01 -5.99
CA CYS A 276 24.14 -23.37 -4.90
C CYS A 276 24.12 -22.32 -3.79
N GLY A 277 23.91 -22.74 -2.54
CA GLY A 277 23.89 -21.85 -1.38
C GLY A 277 22.63 -21.01 -1.21
N ARG A 278 21.59 -21.23 -2.04
CA ARG A 278 20.33 -20.46 -2.01
C ARG A 278 19.11 -21.37 -2.16
N ASP A 279 18.02 -21.00 -1.50
CA ASP A 279 16.70 -21.62 -1.70
C ASP A 279 16.01 -21.02 -2.93
N GLU A 280 16.65 -21.13 -4.09
CA GLU A 280 16.12 -20.66 -5.37
C GLU A 280 16.13 -21.82 -6.37
N TYR A 281 14.96 -22.13 -6.93
CA TYR A 281 14.74 -23.32 -7.73
C TYR A 281 14.45 -22.95 -9.18
N LEU A 282 14.99 -23.73 -10.11
CA LEU A 282 14.69 -23.63 -11.53
C LEU A 282 13.69 -24.72 -11.90
N ILE A 283 12.44 -24.31 -12.08
CA ILE A 283 11.33 -25.18 -12.45
C ILE A 283 10.34 -24.45 -13.35
N GLY A 284 9.59 -25.21 -14.14
CA GLY A 284 8.51 -24.72 -14.99
C GLY A 284 8.95 -24.62 -16.44
N ASN A 285 8.05 -24.10 -17.27
CA ASN A 285 8.23 -24.04 -18.72
C ASN A 285 8.98 -22.77 -19.19
N ALA A 286 9.54 -22.00 -18.26
CA ALA A 286 10.30 -20.80 -18.59
C ALA A 286 11.70 -21.19 -19.13
N PRO A 287 12.18 -20.54 -20.21
CA PRO A 287 13.56 -20.64 -20.64
C PRO A 287 14.55 -20.24 -19.53
N ILE A 288 15.73 -20.86 -19.48
CA ILE A 288 16.72 -20.52 -18.44
C ILE A 288 17.15 -19.05 -18.45
N LYS A 289 17.16 -18.40 -19.61
CA LYS A 289 17.51 -16.97 -19.72
C LYS A 289 16.53 -16.04 -18.98
N ASP A 290 15.35 -16.53 -18.64
CA ASP A 290 14.29 -15.76 -18.00
C ASP A 290 14.35 -15.84 -16.46
N PHE A 291 15.25 -16.66 -15.90
CA PHE A 291 15.49 -16.71 -14.46
C PHE A 291 16.41 -15.56 -14.01
N HIS A 292 16.03 -14.88 -12.92
CA HIS A 292 16.78 -13.72 -12.43
C HIS A 292 18.23 -14.06 -12.06
N TYR A 293 18.47 -15.21 -11.42
CA TYR A 293 19.81 -15.68 -11.09
C TYR A 293 20.70 -15.81 -12.34
N ILE A 294 20.15 -16.36 -13.43
CA ILE A 294 20.89 -16.50 -14.70
C ILE A 294 21.22 -15.14 -15.29
N ARG A 295 20.25 -14.22 -15.35
CA ARG A 295 20.48 -12.85 -15.84
C ARG A 295 21.54 -12.12 -15.00
N GLN A 296 21.52 -12.31 -13.69
CA GLN A 296 22.49 -11.74 -12.76
C GLN A 296 23.90 -12.30 -12.99
N CYS A 297 24.05 -13.63 -13.13
CA CYS A 297 25.34 -14.24 -13.46
C CYS A 297 25.90 -13.73 -14.80
N ILE A 298 25.06 -13.65 -15.84
CA ILE A 298 25.47 -13.11 -17.15
C ILE A 298 25.89 -11.64 -17.02
N LYS A 299 25.13 -10.84 -16.26
CA LYS A 299 25.44 -9.43 -15.99
C LYS A 299 26.79 -9.28 -15.31
N ASN A 300 27.08 -10.09 -14.29
CA ASN A 300 28.32 -10.00 -13.54
C ASN A 300 29.51 -10.67 -14.25
N GLY A 301 29.25 -11.61 -15.17
CA GLY A 301 30.27 -12.51 -15.73
C GLY A 301 30.63 -13.65 -14.78
N ASP A 302 29.72 -14.00 -13.86
CA ASP A 302 29.92 -15.06 -12.88
C ASP A 302 29.63 -16.44 -13.51
N GLU A 303 30.29 -17.48 -12.99
CA GLU A 303 29.94 -18.86 -13.31
C GLU A 303 28.55 -19.21 -12.72
N ILE A 304 27.82 -20.08 -13.43
CA ILE A 304 26.46 -20.48 -13.04
C ILE A 304 26.52 -21.85 -12.38
N HIS A 305 26.21 -21.91 -11.08
CA HIS A 305 26.31 -23.14 -10.30
C HIS A 305 24.96 -23.60 -9.75
N PHE A 306 24.61 -24.84 -10.06
CA PHE A 306 23.40 -25.51 -9.56
C PHE A 306 23.74 -26.76 -8.78
N VAL A 307 22.93 -27.09 -7.78
CA VAL A 307 22.92 -28.40 -7.15
C VAL A 307 21.72 -29.19 -7.66
N LEU A 308 21.94 -30.48 -7.92
CA LEU A 308 20.90 -31.44 -8.26
C LEU A 308 20.27 -31.97 -6.96
N ASP A 309 19.12 -31.42 -6.60
CA ASP A 309 18.44 -31.65 -5.34
C ASP A 309 17.11 -32.39 -5.52
N VAL A 310 16.56 -32.91 -4.44
CA VAL A 310 15.20 -33.46 -4.43
C VAL A 310 14.21 -32.29 -4.27
N PRO A 311 13.12 -32.24 -5.06
CA PRO A 311 12.10 -31.20 -4.90
C PRO A 311 11.53 -31.20 -3.47
N PRO A 312 11.32 -30.02 -2.85
CA PRO A 312 10.72 -29.94 -1.53
C PRO A 312 9.30 -30.51 -1.56
N ASP A 313 8.94 -31.31 -0.55
CA ASP A 313 7.63 -31.93 -0.43
C ASP A 313 6.54 -30.86 -0.27
N PRO A 314 5.60 -30.71 -1.22
CA PRO A 314 4.51 -29.75 -1.09
C PRO A 314 3.62 -29.98 0.15
N SER A 315 3.71 -31.15 0.76
CA SER A 315 3.00 -31.47 2.00
C SER A 315 3.52 -30.71 3.23
N GLU A 316 4.70 -30.08 3.16
CA GLU A 316 5.22 -29.14 4.17
C GLU A 316 4.48 -27.79 4.18
N ASP A 317 3.85 -27.43 3.05
CA ASP A 317 3.04 -26.22 2.89
C ASP A 317 1.55 -26.47 3.16
N LYS A 318 1.21 -27.52 3.93
CA LYS A 318 -0.16 -27.79 4.37
C LYS A 318 -0.73 -26.58 5.12
N VAL A 319 -2.00 -26.33 4.90
CA VAL A 319 -2.77 -25.28 5.56
C VAL A 319 -3.72 -25.94 6.56
N GLN A 320 -3.84 -25.37 7.77
CA GLN A 320 -4.78 -25.87 8.78
C GLN A 320 -6.21 -25.79 8.23
N LYS A 321 -7.05 -26.74 8.63
CA LYS A 321 -8.44 -26.81 8.13
C LYS A 321 -9.20 -25.56 8.53
N GLU A 322 -9.88 -24.94 7.57
CA GLU A 322 -10.77 -23.81 7.85
C GLU A 322 -12.02 -24.29 8.59
N GLU A 323 -12.23 -23.76 9.80
CA GLU A 323 -13.43 -24.04 10.60
C GLU A 323 -14.58 -23.08 10.31
N TRP A 324 -14.29 -21.91 9.72
CA TRP A 324 -15.30 -20.93 9.36
C TRP A 324 -16.05 -21.34 8.09
N PRO A 325 -17.40 -21.30 8.09
CA PRO A 325 -18.16 -21.43 6.86
C PRO A 325 -17.86 -20.26 5.93
N LEU A 326 -17.92 -20.50 4.62
CA LEU A 326 -17.64 -19.46 3.63
C LEU A 326 -18.72 -18.37 3.66
N VAL A 327 -18.33 -17.15 3.36
CA VAL A 327 -19.25 -16.01 3.19
C VAL A 327 -19.28 -15.67 1.70
N ASP A 328 -20.46 -15.45 1.14
CA ASP A 328 -20.61 -15.19 -0.29
C ASP A 328 -20.29 -13.74 -0.68
N ASP A 329 -20.02 -13.53 -1.97
CA ASP A 329 -19.65 -12.21 -2.51
C ASP A 329 -20.80 -11.18 -2.44
N CYS A 330 -22.05 -11.64 -2.33
CA CYS A 330 -23.22 -10.77 -2.19
C CYS A 330 -23.42 -10.28 -0.76
N THR A 331 -22.62 -10.73 0.20
CA THR A 331 -22.71 -10.28 1.60
C THR A 331 -22.48 -8.76 1.71
N GLY A 332 -23.36 -8.07 2.46
CA GLY A 332 -23.35 -6.60 2.57
C GLY A 332 -24.09 -5.87 1.44
N VAL A 333 -24.81 -6.58 0.57
CA VAL A 333 -25.57 -5.97 -0.54
C VAL A 333 -27.00 -5.63 -0.12
N THR A 334 -27.38 -4.38 -0.34
CA THR A 334 -28.69 -3.81 0.03
C THR A 334 -29.79 -3.97 -1.03
N GLY A 335 -29.45 -3.92 -2.32
CA GLY A 335 -30.39 -4.09 -3.44
C GLY A 335 -30.51 -2.85 -4.34
N PHE A 336 -31.46 -2.85 -5.27
CA PHE A 336 -31.70 -1.74 -6.21
C PHE A 336 -32.72 -0.73 -5.69
N HIS A 337 -32.71 0.48 -6.24
CA HIS A 337 -33.61 1.57 -5.81
C HIS A 337 -35.09 1.20 -5.91
N GLU A 338 -35.52 0.55 -7.00
CA GLU A 338 -36.93 0.20 -7.20
C GLU A 338 -37.41 -0.84 -6.17
N GLN A 339 -36.49 -1.61 -5.60
CA GLN A 339 -36.79 -2.57 -4.54
C GLN A 339 -36.92 -1.89 -3.18
N LEU A 340 -36.13 -0.86 -2.92
CA LEU A 340 -36.01 -0.18 -1.62
C LEU A 340 -36.84 1.11 -1.52
N THR A 341 -37.32 1.64 -2.65
CA THR A 341 -38.05 2.91 -2.65
C THR A 341 -39.35 2.81 -1.87
N ILE A 342 -39.68 3.89 -1.17
CA ILE A 342 -40.94 4.05 -0.43
C ILE A 342 -42.09 4.49 -1.34
N ASP A 343 -41.77 5.07 -2.50
CA ASP A 343 -42.76 5.66 -3.39
C ASP A 343 -43.66 4.57 -3.99
N GLY A 344 -44.97 4.74 -3.80
CA GLY A 344 -45.98 3.81 -4.31
C GLY A 344 -46.05 2.46 -3.58
N LYS A 345 -45.42 2.31 -2.41
CA LYS A 345 -45.49 1.10 -1.57
C LYS A 345 -46.24 1.32 -0.26
N ASP A 346 -46.75 0.21 0.27
CA ASP A 346 -47.38 0.17 1.60
C ASP A 346 -46.30 0.33 2.69
N HIS A 347 -46.39 1.42 3.46
CA HIS A 347 -45.40 1.80 4.46
C HIS A 347 -45.27 0.76 5.59
N GLU A 348 -46.33 0.01 5.90
CA GLU A 348 -46.28 -1.03 6.95
C GLU A 348 -45.41 -2.23 6.54
N LYS A 349 -45.11 -2.36 5.25
CA LYS A 349 -44.31 -3.46 4.68
C LYS A 349 -42.89 -3.03 4.29
N ILE A 350 -42.48 -1.82 4.68
CA ILE A 350 -41.14 -1.29 4.39
C ILE A 350 -40.25 -1.54 5.60
N PHE A 351 -39.14 -2.26 5.39
CA PHE A 351 -38.16 -2.57 6.44
C PHE A 351 -36.80 -1.91 6.21
N THR A 352 -36.60 -1.29 5.05
CA THR A 352 -35.36 -0.59 4.66
C THR A 352 -35.73 0.51 3.67
N ILE A 353 -35.13 1.69 3.81
CA ILE A 353 -35.43 2.88 3.01
C ILE A 353 -34.29 3.12 2.02
N SER A 354 -34.63 3.44 0.78
CA SER A 354 -33.66 3.92 -0.21
C SER A 354 -33.09 5.28 0.18
N LEU A 355 -31.75 5.40 0.23
CA LEU A 355 -31.05 6.66 0.45
C LEU A 355 -31.41 7.73 -0.59
N TRP A 356 -31.76 7.33 -1.82
CA TRP A 356 -32.13 8.26 -2.89
C TRP A 356 -33.49 8.94 -2.69
N ASP A 357 -34.35 8.38 -1.82
CA ASP A 357 -35.65 9.00 -1.48
C ASP A 357 -35.47 10.15 -0.47
N CYS A 358 -34.32 10.19 0.21
CA CYS A 358 -34.04 11.15 1.28
C CYS A 358 -33.64 12.53 0.74
N ASN A 359 -34.64 13.39 0.48
CA ASN A 359 -34.43 14.75 -0.05
C ASN A 359 -34.00 15.81 0.99
N ARG A 360 -33.90 15.45 2.27
CA ARG A 360 -33.49 16.37 3.33
C ARG A 360 -31.99 16.69 3.26
N LYS A 361 -31.60 17.88 3.70
CA LYS A 361 -30.19 18.23 3.94
C LYS A 361 -29.60 17.37 5.07
N PHE A 362 -28.36 16.94 4.89
CA PHE A 362 -27.62 16.23 5.93
C PHE A 362 -27.27 17.19 7.08
N ARG A 363 -27.32 16.70 8.32
CA ARG A 363 -26.93 17.46 9.50
C ARG A 363 -26.32 16.55 10.56
N VAL A 364 -25.41 17.12 11.35
CA VAL A 364 -24.81 16.48 12.52
C VAL A 364 -24.98 17.38 13.73
N LYS A 365 -25.29 16.81 14.88
CA LYS A 365 -25.30 17.53 16.15
C LYS A 365 -23.94 17.38 16.82
N VAL A 366 -23.24 18.48 17.04
CA VAL A 366 -22.02 18.51 17.86
C VAL A 366 -22.45 18.72 19.30
N ILE A 367 -22.31 17.69 20.14
CA ILE A 367 -22.70 17.73 21.55
C ILE A 367 -21.62 18.49 22.32
N GLY A 368 -20.38 17.99 22.27
CA GLY A 368 -19.26 18.57 22.98
C GLY A 368 -17.97 17.80 22.78
N ILE A 369 -16.90 18.28 23.41
CA ILE A 369 -15.58 17.65 23.43
C ILE A 369 -15.12 17.51 24.88
N ASP A 370 -14.32 16.48 25.12
CA ASP A 370 -13.73 16.17 26.42
C ASP A 370 -12.24 15.84 26.24
N ILE A 371 -11.37 16.46 27.03
CA ILE A 371 -9.93 16.18 27.05
C ILE A 371 -9.42 15.99 28.49
N PRO A 372 -8.73 14.85 28.79
CA PRO A 372 -8.24 14.58 30.14
C PRO A 372 -7.21 15.58 30.69
N SER A 373 -6.45 16.24 29.81
CA SER A 373 -5.46 17.23 30.21
C SER A 373 -5.33 18.34 29.17
N LEU A 374 -5.53 19.59 29.61
CA LEU A 374 -5.40 20.76 28.74
C LEU A 374 -3.93 21.03 28.34
N PRO A 375 -3.70 21.55 27.12
CA PRO A 375 -2.40 22.09 26.75
C PRO A 375 -1.99 23.25 27.68
N ARG A 376 -0.68 23.44 27.88
CA ARG A 376 -0.10 24.41 28.86
C ARG A 376 -0.49 25.88 28.68
N ASN A 377 -1.27 26.24 27.66
CA ASN A 377 -1.66 27.60 27.36
C ASN A 377 -3.17 27.77 27.62
N THR A 378 -3.53 28.49 28.69
CA THR A 378 -4.88 28.54 29.25
C THR A 378 -5.79 29.61 28.63
N GLU A 379 -5.30 30.44 27.70
CA GLU A 379 -6.05 31.51 27.03
C GLU A 379 -6.42 31.18 25.57
N LEU A 380 -6.70 29.92 25.29
CA LEU A 380 -7.05 29.45 23.95
C LEU A 380 -8.57 29.39 23.77
N ILE A 381 -9.03 29.78 22.58
CA ILE A 381 -10.43 29.65 22.17
C ILE A 381 -10.49 28.58 21.09
N VAL A 382 -11.44 27.65 21.18
CA VAL A 382 -11.61 26.54 20.24
C VAL A 382 -12.96 26.57 19.54
N PHE A 383 -12.99 25.99 18.34
CA PHE A 383 -14.22 25.66 17.62
C PHE A 383 -14.06 24.33 16.89
N VAL A 384 -15.19 23.69 16.59
CA VAL A 384 -15.25 22.47 15.79
C VAL A 384 -15.57 22.85 14.35
N GLU A 385 -14.75 22.38 13.43
CA GLU A 385 -15.02 22.39 12.00
C GLU A 385 -15.42 20.98 11.55
N ALA A 386 -16.56 20.89 10.86
CA ALA A 386 -17.06 19.65 10.31
C ALA A 386 -17.10 19.76 8.78
N ASN A 387 -16.47 18.81 8.11
CA ASN A 387 -16.34 18.74 6.65
C ASN A 387 -16.92 17.41 6.14
N ILE A 388 -17.61 17.44 5.02
CA ILE A 388 -17.98 16.24 4.26
C ILE A 388 -17.00 16.11 3.11
N LEU A 389 -16.20 15.05 3.13
CA LEU A 389 -15.13 14.78 2.19
C LEU A 389 -15.46 13.59 1.28
N HIS A 390 -14.96 13.62 0.05
CA HIS A 390 -14.87 12.45 -0.83
C HIS A 390 -13.53 12.51 -1.57
N GLY A 391 -12.64 11.55 -1.31
CA GLY A 391 -11.21 11.73 -1.58
C GLY A 391 -10.67 12.95 -0.83
N GLN A 392 -9.88 13.78 -1.52
CA GLN A 392 -9.46 15.08 -1.00
C GLN A 392 -10.47 16.21 -1.22
N GLN A 393 -11.60 15.97 -1.91
CA GLN A 393 -12.57 17.01 -2.23
C GLN A 393 -13.49 17.30 -1.03
N VAL A 394 -13.58 18.57 -0.63
CA VAL A 394 -14.59 19.05 0.32
C VAL A 394 -15.91 19.28 -0.42
N LEU A 395 -16.93 18.48 -0.08
CA LEU A 395 -18.28 18.60 -0.65
C LEU A 395 -19.10 19.67 0.07
N SER A 396 -18.98 19.75 1.41
CA SER A 396 -19.65 20.76 2.23
C SER A 396 -18.93 20.96 3.56
N GLN A 397 -19.00 22.17 4.13
CA GLN A 397 -18.27 22.56 5.34
C GLN A 397 -19.14 23.40 6.27
N ARG A 398 -19.01 23.16 7.58
CA ARG A 398 -19.68 23.89 8.66
C ARG A 398 -18.78 24.05 9.88
N ARG A 399 -19.06 25.06 10.71
CA ARG A 399 -18.31 25.38 11.94
C ARG A 399 -19.25 25.68 13.09
N THR A 400 -18.82 25.36 14.31
CA THR A 400 -19.47 25.80 15.53
C THR A 400 -19.01 27.21 15.95
N SER A 401 -19.66 27.79 16.96
CA SER A 401 -19.21 29.03 17.59
C SER A 401 -17.91 28.83 18.38
N CYS A 402 -17.07 29.86 18.46
CA CYS A 402 -15.85 29.82 19.25
C CYS A 402 -16.17 29.84 20.76
N LYS A 403 -15.53 28.94 21.54
CA LYS A 403 -15.69 28.85 23.01
C LYS A 403 -14.33 28.73 23.71
N PRO A 404 -14.20 29.14 24.99
CA PRO A 404 -12.97 28.93 25.76
C PRO A 404 -12.56 27.46 25.77
N PHE A 405 -11.26 27.17 25.67
CA PHE A 405 -10.77 25.81 25.68
C PHE A 405 -10.62 25.31 27.13
N THR A 406 -11.64 24.57 27.58
CA THR A 406 -11.68 23.89 28.88
C THR A 406 -11.62 22.38 28.70
N GLU A 407 -11.47 21.62 29.80
CA GLU A 407 -11.43 20.15 29.78
C GLU A 407 -12.68 19.58 29.10
N GLU A 408 -13.84 20.14 29.42
CA GLU A 408 -15.11 19.87 28.73
C GLU A 408 -15.59 21.14 28.02
N VAL A 409 -15.96 21.05 26.74
CA VAL A 409 -16.60 22.14 25.99
C VAL A 409 -17.85 21.64 25.31
N LEU A 410 -19.02 22.15 25.72
CA LEU A 410 -20.31 21.75 25.18
C LEU A 410 -20.82 22.76 24.15
N TRP A 411 -21.26 22.31 22.98
CA TRP A 411 -21.94 23.14 21.97
C TRP A 411 -23.43 22.83 21.84
N ASN A 412 -23.79 21.55 21.90
CA ASN A 412 -25.16 21.05 21.71
C ASN A 412 -25.86 21.66 20.47
N THR A 413 -25.12 21.84 19.36
CA THR A 413 -25.56 22.60 18.19
C THR A 413 -25.68 21.69 16.96
N TRP A 414 -26.78 21.83 16.21
CA TRP A 414 -26.94 21.18 14.91
C TRP A 414 -26.20 21.96 13.82
N LEU A 415 -25.33 21.28 13.09
CA LEU A 415 -24.69 21.78 11.88
C LEU A 415 -25.39 21.14 10.68
N GLU A 416 -26.17 21.93 9.94
CA GLU A 416 -26.82 21.52 8.70
C GLU A 416 -25.97 21.89 7.49
N PHE A 417 -25.67 20.92 6.64
CA PHE A 417 -24.78 21.05 5.48
C PHE A 417 -25.56 21.38 4.21
N ASP A 418 -24.89 22.01 3.24
CA ASP A 418 -25.45 22.26 1.90
C ASP A 418 -25.31 21.05 0.98
N ILE A 419 -25.64 19.86 1.48
CA ILE A 419 -25.72 18.62 0.71
C ILE A 419 -26.95 17.84 1.18
N LYS A 420 -27.68 17.25 0.23
CA LYS A 420 -28.82 16.38 0.55
C LYS A 420 -28.33 14.99 0.89
N ILE A 421 -29.06 14.26 1.71
CA ILE A 421 -28.72 12.88 2.08
C ILE A 421 -28.61 12.00 0.83
N LYS A 422 -29.53 12.14 -0.13
CA LYS A 422 -29.48 11.39 -1.39
C LYS A 422 -28.22 11.61 -2.24
N ASP A 423 -27.53 12.73 -2.04
CA ASP A 423 -26.35 13.16 -2.80
C ASP A 423 -25.03 12.77 -2.11
N ILE A 424 -25.08 12.06 -0.97
CA ILE A 424 -23.90 11.55 -0.27
C ILE A 424 -23.36 10.32 -1.04
N PRO A 425 -22.13 10.38 -1.59
CA PRO A 425 -21.54 9.24 -2.30
C PRO A 425 -20.99 8.18 -1.33
N LYS A 426 -20.82 6.95 -1.82
CA LYS A 426 -20.13 5.88 -1.08
C LYS A 426 -18.68 6.29 -0.82
N GLY A 427 -18.14 5.97 0.37
CA GLY A 427 -16.80 6.41 0.77
C GLY A 427 -16.73 7.87 1.26
N ALA A 428 -17.85 8.59 1.37
CA ALA A 428 -17.86 9.93 1.96
C ALA A 428 -17.52 9.89 3.46
N LEU A 429 -16.63 10.80 3.89
CA LEU A 429 -16.16 10.94 5.26
C LEU A 429 -16.72 12.22 5.89
N LEU A 430 -17.25 12.10 7.11
CA LEU A 430 -17.43 13.21 8.02
C LEU A 430 -16.12 13.44 8.76
N ASN A 431 -15.38 14.46 8.33
CA ASN A 431 -14.13 14.88 8.96
C ASN A 431 -14.44 15.95 10.01
N LEU A 432 -14.06 15.67 11.27
CA LEU A 432 -14.24 16.57 12.40
C LEU A 432 -12.88 17.05 12.88
N GLN A 433 -12.72 18.36 12.95
CA GLN A 433 -11.46 19.04 13.22
C GLN A 433 -11.64 20.06 14.35
N ILE A 434 -10.67 20.11 15.26
CA ILE A 434 -10.66 21.10 16.35
C ILE A 434 -9.59 22.14 16.06
N PHE A 435 -10.03 23.38 15.89
CA PHE A 435 -9.17 24.52 15.67
C PHE A 435 -9.06 25.36 16.93
N CYS A 436 -7.90 26.00 17.08
CA CYS A 436 -7.59 26.91 18.16
C CYS A 436 -7.23 28.32 17.63
N CYS A 437 -7.67 29.33 18.36
CA CYS A 437 -7.43 30.76 18.15
C CYS A 437 -6.90 31.41 19.45
N LYS A 438 -6.08 32.46 19.33
CA LYS A 438 -5.68 33.29 20.47
C LYS A 438 -6.76 34.32 20.80
N ALA A 439 -7.08 34.50 22.07
CA ALA A 439 -8.00 35.54 22.53
C ALA A 439 -7.43 36.95 22.27
N GLN A 440 -8.28 37.90 21.84
CA GLN A 440 -7.88 39.31 21.73
C GLN A 440 -7.83 39.95 23.12
N THR A 441 -6.69 40.54 23.49
CA THR A 441 -6.64 41.51 24.58
C THR A 441 -7.30 42.81 24.11
N ALA A 442 -8.49 43.11 24.63
CA ALA A 442 -9.16 44.38 24.39
C ALA A 442 -8.41 45.52 25.11
N THR A 443 -7.59 46.28 24.37
CA THR A 443 -7.18 47.63 24.81
C THR A 443 -7.92 48.66 23.97
N GLY A 444 -8.84 49.37 24.62
CA GLY A 444 -9.66 50.39 23.98
C GLY A 444 -8.87 51.60 23.50
N LYS A 445 -9.31 52.16 22.37
CA LYS A 445 -9.69 53.57 22.24
C LYS A 445 -10.46 53.76 20.95
N SER A 446 -11.64 54.34 21.10
CA SER A 446 -12.49 54.89 20.06
C SER A 446 -11.72 55.89 19.18
N ASN A 447 -11.79 55.70 17.86
CA ASN A 447 -11.88 56.83 16.94
C ASN A 447 -12.67 56.41 15.71
N ILE A 448 -13.75 57.16 15.50
CA ILE A 448 -14.68 57.08 14.38
C ILE A 448 -13.98 57.66 13.15
N GLN A 449 -13.91 56.90 12.04
CA GLN A 449 -13.97 57.46 10.70
C GLN A 449 -14.38 56.37 9.69
N SER A 450 -15.47 56.66 8.99
CA SER A 450 -16.11 55.90 7.92
C SER A 450 -15.31 55.93 6.63
N SER A 451 -15.10 54.78 5.99
CA SER A 451 -15.11 54.66 4.52
C SER A 451 -15.24 53.19 4.10
N ASP A 452 -16.18 52.96 3.19
CA ASP A 452 -16.43 51.69 2.53
C ASP A 452 -15.20 51.20 1.75
N SER A 453 -14.74 49.99 2.05
CA SER A 453 -14.04 49.14 1.09
C SER A 453 -14.13 47.67 1.52
N THR A 454 -14.85 46.89 0.73
CA THR A 454 -14.86 45.43 0.75
C THR A 454 -13.50 44.91 0.29
N SER A 455 -12.59 44.65 1.23
CA SER A 455 -11.51 43.64 1.15
C SER A 455 -10.50 43.85 2.28
N SER A 456 -10.54 43.00 3.31
CA SER A 456 -9.38 42.55 4.08
C SER A 456 -9.82 41.72 5.30
N ASP A 457 -10.01 40.42 5.08
CA ASP A 457 -10.00 39.46 6.19
C ASP A 457 -8.63 39.52 6.87
N SER A 458 -8.59 40.13 8.06
CA SER A 458 -7.42 40.12 8.92
C SER A 458 -7.15 38.69 9.38
N LYS A 459 -6.06 38.10 8.87
CA LYS A 459 -5.65 36.71 9.10
C LYS A 459 -5.44 36.40 10.58
N PHE A 460 -6.44 35.81 11.23
CA PHE A 460 -6.24 34.99 12.41
C PHE A 460 -5.44 33.74 12.00
N LYS A 461 -4.31 33.45 12.66
CA LYS A 461 -3.60 32.17 12.47
C LYS A 461 -4.35 31.08 13.24
N ASN A 462 -5.40 30.54 12.65
CA ASN A 462 -6.10 29.36 13.16
C ASN A 462 -5.14 28.15 13.11
N GLN A 463 -5.01 27.43 14.21
CA GLN A 463 -4.18 26.22 14.28
C GLN A 463 -5.05 24.99 14.49
N LEU A 464 -4.93 24.00 13.60
CA LEU A 464 -5.56 22.68 13.77
C LEU A 464 -4.81 21.93 14.89
N LEU A 465 -5.56 21.43 15.88
CA LEU A 465 -4.99 20.68 17.01
C LEU A 465 -5.32 19.20 16.96
N TYR A 466 -6.55 18.85 16.56
CA TYR A 466 -7.02 17.47 16.58
C TYR A 466 -7.96 17.18 15.41
N TYR A 467 -8.05 15.91 15.02
CA TYR A 467 -8.95 15.46 13.97
C TYR A 467 -9.46 14.03 14.22
N VAL A 468 -10.62 13.70 13.66
CA VAL A 468 -11.13 12.33 13.54
C VAL A 468 -12.08 12.26 12.34
N ASN A 469 -12.19 11.09 11.73
CA ASN A 469 -13.11 10.87 10.61
C ASN A 469 -14.10 9.77 10.92
N LEU A 470 -15.30 9.90 10.36
CA LEU A 470 -16.33 8.88 10.40
C LEU A 470 -16.88 8.66 8.99
N LEU A 471 -16.88 7.43 8.51
CA LEU A 471 -17.57 7.08 7.25
C LEU A 471 -19.07 7.33 7.39
N LEU A 472 -19.66 8.12 6.48
CA LEU A 472 -21.10 8.38 6.51
C LEU A 472 -21.92 7.16 6.07
N ILE A 473 -21.38 6.39 5.13
CA ILE A 473 -21.96 5.13 4.64
C ILE A 473 -21.03 4.00 5.07
N ASP A 474 -21.56 3.03 5.83
CA ASP A 474 -20.79 1.90 6.34
C ASP A 474 -20.47 0.85 5.26
N HIS A 475 -19.74 -0.20 5.65
CA HIS A 475 -19.33 -1.31 4.77
C HIS A 475 -20.50 -2.13 4.22
N ARG A 476 -21.69 -2.04 4.83
CA ARG A 476 -22.93 -2.65 4.36
C ARG A 476 -23.76 -1.71 3.49
N SER A 477 -23.19 -0.58 3.10
CA SER A 477 -23.89 0.45 2.32
C SER A 477 -25.08 1.06 3.06
N LEU A 478 -25.04 1.11 4.40
CA LEU A 478 -26.06 1.75 5.24
C LEU A 478 -25.58 3.13 5.71
N LEU A 479 -26.49 4.09 5.75
CA LEU A 479 -26.22 5.42 6.31
C LEU A 479 -26.08 5.32 7.84
N ARG A 480 -24.97 5.83 8.38
CA ARG A 480 -24.76 5.88 9.83
C ARG A 480 -25.77 6.81 10.50
N GLN A 481 -26.23 6.38 11.67
CA GLN A 481 -27.25 7.06 12.48
C GLN A 481 -27.00 6.84 13.96
N GLY A 482 -27.49 7.75 14.81
CA GLY A 482 -27.35 7.64 16.27
C GLY A 482 -26.16 8.42 16.83
N GLU A 483 -25.78 8.08 18.07
CA GLU A 483 -24.77 8.81 18.85
C GLU A 483 -23.40 8.14 18.72
N PHE A 484 -22.35 8.96 18.65
CA PHE A 484 -20.96 8.51 18.55
C PHE A 484 -20.08 9.31 19.50
N VAL A 485 -19.18 8.60 20.19
CA VAL A 485 -18.06 9.20 20.93
C VAL A 485 -16.78 8.77 20.24
N LEU A 486 -16.09 9.72 19.63
CA LEU A 486 -14.95 9.47 18.77
C LEU A 486 -13.69 10.04 19.41
N HIS A 487 -12.75 9.17 19.77
CA HIS A 487 -11.43 9.56 20.26
C HIS A 487 -10.56 10.06 19.10
N MET A 488 -10.02 11.27 19.25
CA MET A 488 -9.40 12.05 18.20
C MET A 488 -7.87 11.88 18.17
N TRP A 489 -7.31 12.06 16.99
CA TRP A 489 -5.88 12.10 16.74
C TRP A 489 -5.34 13.50 16.98
N ARG A 490 -4.16 13.61 17.59
CA ARG A 490 -3.46 14.88 17.82
C ARG A 490 -2.61 15.24 16.61
N ILE A 491 -2.67 16.50 16.18
CA ILE A 491 -1.73 17.08 15.22
C ILE A 491 -0.41 17.40 15.95
N PRO A 492 0.73 16.84 15.53
CA PRO A 492 2.04 17.17 16.11
C PRO A 492 2.36 18.67 16.02
N GLY A 493 3.01 19.22 17.04
CA GLY A 493 3.41 20.63 17.07
C GLY A 493 4.54 20.95 16.09
N LYS A 494 4.73 22.24 15.73
CA LYS A 494 5.90 22.68 14.93
C LYS A 494 7.20 22.38 15.68
N GLY A 495 7.94 21.35 15.23
CA GLY A 495 9.22 20.93 15.82
C GLY A 495 9.20 19.56 16.52
N GLU A 496 8.03 18.93 16.68
CA GLU A 496 7.92 17.47 16.90
C GLU A 496 8.10 16.75 15.56
N ASP A 497 8.57 15.49 15.54
CA ASP A 497 8.77 14.69 14.31
C ASP A 497 7.52 14.80 13.41
N GLN A 498 7.63 15.58 12.32
CA GLN A 498 6.53 15.87 11.40
C GLN A 498 6.34 14.69 10.46
N GLY A 499 5.88 13.55 10.98
CA GLY A 499 5.28 12.53 10.12
C GLY A 499 4.18 13.18 9.27
N SER A 500 4.19 12.95 7.96
CA SER A 500 3.18 13.51 7.07
C SER A 500 1.79 13.04 7.49
N ILE A 501 0.97 14.01 7.89
CA ILE A 501 -0.35 13.80 8.48
C ILE A 501 -1.39 13.52 7.38
N ASN A 502 -1.01 13.40 6.11
CA ASN A 502 -1.97 13.49 5.00
C ASN A 502 -2.74 12.18 4.74
N ALA A 503 -2.09 11.00 4.69
CA ALA A 503 -2.84 9.74 4.71
C ALA A 503 -3.48 9.51 6.08
N ASP A 504 -2.76 9.80 7.17
CA ASP A 504 -3.30 9.61 8.53
C ASP A 504 -4.60 10.42 8.73
N LYS A 505 -4.69 11.63 8.16
CA LYS A 505 -5.92 12.45 8.11
C LYS A 505 -7.11 11.81 7.42
N LEU A 506 -6.93 10.75 6.65
CA LEU A 506 -8.01 10.04 5.97
C LEU A 506 -8.45 8.77 6.71
N THR A 507 -7.75 8.37 7.78
CA THR A 507 -8.12 7.15 8.51
C THR A 507 -9.51 7.26 9.11
N SER A 508 -10.28 6.18 9.02
CA SER A 508 -11.56 6.01 9.74
C SER A 508 -11.37 5.44 11.16
N ALA A 509 -10.14 5.06 11.53
CA ALA A 509 -9.84 4.55 12.86
C ALA A 509 -9.94 5.67 13.92
N THR A 510 -10.44 5.32 15.11
CA THR A 510 -10.39 6.17 16.30
C THR A 510 -9.10 5.94 17.07
N ASN A 511 -8.67 6.95 17.83
CA ASN A 511 -7.47 6.83 18.65
C ASN A 511 -7.68 5.77 19.76
N PRO A 512 -6.83 4.73 19.84
CA PRO A 512 -6.96 3.68 20.85
C PRO A 512 -6.64 4.13 22.27
N ASP A 513 -5.87 5.21 22.45
CA ASP A 513 -5.49 5.74 23.76
C ASP A 513 -6.62 6.58 24.37
N LYS A 514 -7.65 5.93 24.89
CA LYS A 514 -8.84 6.59 25.46
C LYS A 514 -8.54 7.42 26.70
N ASP A 515 -7.51 7.05 27.46
CA ASP A 515 -7.17 7.69 28.74
C ASP A 515 -6.48 9.05 28.58
N ARG A 516 -5.86 9.30 27.43
CA ARG A 516 -5.08 10.53 27.18
C ARG A 516 -5.57 11.34 25.98
N SER A 517 -6.31 10.72 25.07
CA SER A 517 -6.82 11.40 23.87
C SER A 517 -8.03 12.26 24.19
N MET A 518 -8.25 13.27 23.34
CA MET A 518 -9.48 14.06 23.36
C MET A 518 -10.59 13.28 22.65
N ALA A 519 -11.80 13.32 23.18
CA ALA A 519 -12.99 12.74 22.56
C ALA A 519 -13.94 13.83 22.07
N ILE A 520 -14.64 13.57 20.96
CA ILE A 520 -15.76 14.37 20.49
C ILE A 520 -17.04 13.54 20.50
N ALA A 521 -18.10 14.09 21.11
CA ALA A 521 -19.42 13.50 21.13
C ALA A 521 -20.31 14.15 20.05
N ILE A 522 -20.87 13.32 19.16
CA ILE A 522 -21.78 13.75 18.10
C ILE A 522 -23.05 12.91 18.07
N SER A 523 -24.10 13.44 17.45
CA SER A 523 -25.33 12.71 17.17
C SER A 523 -25.77 12.94 15.71
N LEU A 524 -25.96 11.85 14.99
CA LEU A 524 -26.51 11.79 13.64
C LEU A 524 -28.04 11.56 13.71
N ASP A 525 -28.75 12.01 12.67
CA ASP A 525 -30.20 11.78 12.56
C ASP A 525 -30.53 10.28 12.64
N LYS A 526 -31.56 9.93 13.43
CA LYS A 526 -32.07 8.56 13.58
C LYS A 526 -33.36 8.41 12.76
N TYR A 527 -33.41 7.41 11.90
CA TYR A 527 -34.56 7.12 11.05
C TYR A 527 -35.39 5.95 11.63
N CYS A 528 -36.63 5.80 11.15
CA CYS A 528 -37.52 4.72 11.59
C CYS A 528 -37.04 3.33 11.13
N HIS A 529 -36.43 3.28 9.94
CA HIS A 529 -35.85 2.09 9.35
C HIS A 529 -34.43 2.39 8.85
N PRO A 530 -33.56 1.38 8.71
CA PRO A 530 -32.24 1.55 8.10
C PRO A 530 -32.33 2.20 6.72
N VAL A 531 -31.47 3.18 6.45
CA VAL A 531 -31.37 3.87 5.17
C VAL A 531 -30.20 3.29 4.40
N ALA A 532 -30.48 2.68 3.25
CA ALA A 532 -29.51 1.94 2.45
C ALA A 532 -29.19 2.66 1.14
N LEU A 533 -27.92 2.75 0.79
CA LEU A 533 -27.46 3.18 -0.52
C LEU A 533 -27.84 2.10 -1.56
N PRO A 534 -28.65 2.43 -2.57
CA PRO A 534 -29.03 1.47 -3.60
C PRO A 534 -27.88 1.16 -4.56
N LYS A 535 -27.85 -0.06 -5.09
CA LYS A 535 -27.03 -0.41 -6.26
C LYS A 535 -27.57 0.29 -7.50
N HIS A 536 -26.67 0.76 -8.35
CA HIS A 536 -27.04 1.31 -9.67
C HIS A 536 -27.44 0.18 -10.63
N LYS A 537 -28.55 0.37 -11.35
CA LYS A 537 -28.90 -0.45 -12.51
C LYS A 537 -28.20 0.06 -13.76
N SER A 538 -27.72 -0.86 -14.58
CA SER A 538 -27.27 -0.58 -15.95
C SER A 538 -28.48 -0.36 -16.85
N VAL A 539 -29.15 0.78 -16.74
CA VAL A 539 -30.13 1.18 -17.75
C VAL A 539 -29.34 1.86 -18.85
N SER A 540 -29.25 1.20 -20.01
CA SER A 540 -28.79 1.85 -21.24
C SER A 540 -29.84 2.88 -21.64
N ASP A 541 -29.48 4.16 -21.62
CA ASP A 541 -30.31 5.22 -22.19
C ASP A 541 -29.86 5.48 -23.63
N PRO A 542 -30.52 4.92 -24.65
CA PRO A 542 -30.10 5.02 -26.05
C PRO A 542 -30.25 6.44 -26.63
N GLU A 543 -31.01 7.33 -25.99
CA GLU A 543 -31.25 8.69 -26.52
C GLU A 543 -30.07 9.65 -26.27
N LEU A 544 -29.21 9.37 -25.29
CA LEU A 544 -28.07 10.25 -24.96
C LEU A 544 -26.78 9.91 -25.74
N ASP A 545 -26.68 8.72 -26.33
CA ASP A 545 -25.51 8.25 -27.10
C ASP A 545 -25.30 9.02 -28.43
N ARG A 546 -26.30 9.76 -28.93
CA ARG A 546 -26.28 10.32 -30.30
C ARG A 546 -25.95 11.81 -30.42
N ALA A 547 -25.85 12.58 -29.32
CA ALA A 547 -25.98 14.03 -29.42
C ALA A 547 -24.67 14.84 -29.54
N ARG A 548 -23.45 14.27 -29.39
CA ARG A 548 -22.24 15.09 -29.17
C ARG A 548 -20.92 14.60 -29.80
N SER A 549 -20.95 13.95 -30.96
CA SER A 549 -19.72 13.48 -31.64
C SER A 549 -18.96 14.58 -32.41
N GLU A 550 -19.58 15.70 -32.77
CA GLU A 550 -18.86 16.79 -33.43
C GLU A 550 -18.26 17.75 -32.41
N MET A 551 -16.96 17.58 -32.17
CA MET A 551 -16.13 18.49 -31.39
C MET A 551 -15.38 19.44 -32.34
N PRO A 552 -15.52 20.78 -32.19
CA PRO A 552 -14.70 21.73 -32.93
C PRO A 552 -13.21 21.45 -32.78
N ASN A 553 -12.44 21.57 -33.87
CA ASN A 553 -10.99 21.27 -33.86
C ASN A 553 -10.20 22.05 -32.81
N GLN A 554 -10.62 23.29 -32.50
CA GLN A 554 -9.99 24.10 -31.45
C GLN A 554 -10.20 23.48 -30.07
N LEU A 555 -11.41 23.04 -29.75
CA LEU A 555 -11.73 22.39 -28.46
C LEU A 555 -11.05 21.03 -28.36
N ARG A 556 -10.89 20.31 -29.48
CA ARG A 556 -10.13 19.05 -29.52
C ARG A 556 -8.66 19.27 -29.15
N LYS A 557 -8.01 20.28 -29.73
CA LYS A 557 -6.61 20.62 -29.39
C LYS A 557 -6.47 21.01 -27.92
N GLN A 558 -7.38 21.83 -27.40
CA GLN A 558 -7.39 22.19 -25.98
C GLN A 558 -7.56 20.97 -25.08
N LEU A 559 -8.45 20.03 -25.44
CA LEU A 559 -8.64 18.79 -24.71
C LEU A 559 -7.38 17.92 -24.70
N GLU A 560 -6.73 17.76 -25.85
CA GLU A 560 -5.45 17.03 -25.98
C GLU A 560 -4.34 17.68 -25.14
N GLU A 561 -4.23 19.02 -25.16
CA GLU A 561 -3.30 19.77 -24.32
C GLU A 561 -3.55 19.51 -22.82
N ILE A 562 -4.82 19.57 -22.37
CA ILE A 562 -5.20 19.28 -20.98
C ILE A 562 -4.82 17.84 -20.61
N ILE A 563 -5.12 16.86 -21.47
CA ILE A 563 -4.82 15.45 -21.22
C ILE A 563 -3.32 15.21 -21.11
N SER A 564 -2.52 15.88 -21.94
CA SER A 564 -1.05 15.76 -21.95
C SER A 564 -0.35 16.33 -20.71
N THR A 565 -1.06 17.11 -19.88
CA THR A 565 -0.46 17.68 -18.66
C THR A 565 -0.17 16.63 -17.60
N ASP A 566 0.84 16.87 -16.78
CA ASP A 566 1.26 15.96 -15.71
C ASP A 566 0.17 15.77 -14.63
N PRO A 567 0.26 14.71 -13.79
CA PRO A 567 -0.72 14.44 -12.75
C PRO A 567 -0.93 15.55 -11.70
N LEU A 568 0.06 16.42 -11.45
CA LEU A 568 -0.02 17.48 -10.45
C LEU A 568 -0.62 18.77 -11.00
N HIS A 569 -0.76 18.86 -12.33
CA HIS A 569 -1.33 20.02 -13.00
C HIS A 569 -2.78 20.24 -12.51
N PRO A 570 -3.08 21.38 -11.86
CA PRO A 570 -4.42 21.65 -11.37
C PRO A 570 -5.37 21.96 -12.53
N LEU A 571 -6.50 21.26 -12.60
CA LEU A 571 -7.55 21.54 -13.58
C LEU A 571 -8.39 22.75 -13.15
N THR A 572 -8.58 23.70 -14.06
CA THR A 572 -9.49 24.83 -13.86
C THR A 572 -10.96 24.37 -13.91
N PRO A 573 -11.92 25.17 -13.40
CA PRO A 573 -13.34 24.85 -13.54
C PRO A 573 -13.77 24.67 -15.00
N GLU A 574 -13.21 25.45 -15.92
CA GLU A 574 -13.48 25.38 -17.36
C GLU A 574 -12.95 24.05 -17.95
N ASP A 575 -11.75 23.63 -17.57
CA ASP A 575 -11.19 22.34 -18.00
C ASP A 575 -12.07 21.17 -17.56
N LYS A 576 -12.55 21.21 -16.30
CA LYS A 576 -13.43 20.19 -15.73
C LYS A 576 -14.77 20.12 -16.46
N GLU A 577 -15.34 21.27 -16.80
CA GLU A 577 -16.58 21.34 -17.57
C GLU A 577 -16.38 20.81 -18.99
N LEU A 578 -15.25 21.13 -19.64
CA LEU A 578 -14.92 20.65 -20.98
C LEU A 578 -14.75 19.11 -21.00
N LEU A 579 -13.95 18.56 -20.07
CA LEU A 579 -13.74 17.12 -19.90
C LEU A 579 -15.06 16.38 -19.69
N TRP A 580 -15.92 16.91 -18.81
CA TRP A 580 -17.21 16.29 -18.53
C TRP A 580 -18.21 16.43 -19.71
N HIS A 581 -18.19 17.57 -20.41
CA HIS A 581 -19.07 17.81 -21.55
C HIS A 581 -18.80 16.79 -22.67
N PHE A 582 -17.53 16.52 -22.96
CA PHE A 582 -17.06 15.60 -24.00
C PHE A 582 -16.63 14.21 -23.46
N ARG A 583 -17.11 13.81 -22.28
CA ARG A 583 -16.72 12.57 -21.59
C ARG A 583 -16.68 11.30 -22.45
N PHE A 584 -17.57 11.14 -23.43
CA PHE A 584 -17.55 9.96 -24.32
C PHE A 584 -16.36 9.96 -25.29
N GLU A 585 -15.93 11.13 -25.77
CA GLU A 585 -14.72 11.26 -26.59
C GLU A 585 -13.47 11.09 -25.72
N VAL A 586 -13.48 11.63 -24.49
CA VAL A 586 -12.40 11.49 -23.52
C VAL A 586 -12.17 10.03 -23.12
N MET A 587 -13.25 9.25 -22.92
CA MET A 587 -13.19 7.84 -22.55
C MET A 587 -12.49 6.94 -23.60
N LYS A 588 -12.34 7.42 -24.84
CA LYS A 588 -11.56 6.72 -25.88
C LYS A 588 -10.05 6.76 -25.63
N ASN A 589 -9.58 7.72 -24.81
CA ASN A 589 -8.20 7.84 -24.42
C ASN A 589 -8.02 7.46 -22.94
N PRO A 590 -7.43 6.29 -22.62
CA PRO A 590 -7.16 5.84 -21.25
C PRO A 590 -6.40 6.85 -20.38
N ASP A 591 -5.45 7.60 -20.95
CA ASP A 591 -4.61 8.55 -20.20
C ASP A 591 -5.41 9.71 -19.59
N ALA A 592 -6.61 9.95 -20.12
CA ALA A 592 -7.48 11.02 -19.66
C ALA A 592 -8.35 10.63 -18.45
N TYR A 593 -8.41 9.35 -18.08
CA TYR A 593 -9.32 8.84 -17.05
C TYR A 593 -9.14 9.54 -15.70
N PRO A 594 -7.92 9.72 -15.15
CA PRO A 594 -7.73 10.43 -13.89
C PRO A 594 -8.27 11.86 -13.94
N LYS A 595 -8.01 12.59 -15.04
CA LYS A 595 -8.48 13.97 -15.20
C LYS A 595 -10.00 14.04 -15.34
N LEU A 596 -10.60 13.15 -16.13
CA LEU A 596 -12.05 13.03 -16.27
C LEU A 596 -12.73 12.72 -14.91
N LEU A 597 -12.21 11.73 -14.17
CA LEU A 597 -12.79 11.31 -12.89
C LEU A 597 -12.61 12.38 -11.80
N SER A 598 -11.53 13.15 -11.83
CA SER A 598 -11.34 14.33 -10.96
C SER A 598 -12.25 15.53 -11.30
N SER A 599 -12.91 15.48 -12.47
CA SER A 599 -13.87 16.49 -12.94
C SER A 599 -15.31 16.18 -12.54
N VAL A 600 -15.56 14.97 -12.02
CA VAL A 600 -16.89 14.52 -11.58
C VAL A 600 -17.32 15.29 -10.33
N LYS A 601 -18.56 15.80 -10.34
CA LYS A 601 -19.19 16.39 -9.14
C LYS A 601 -19.76 15.25 -8.27
N TRP A 602 -18.91 14.66 -7.43
CA TRP A 602 -19.27 13.50 -6.60
C TRP A 602 -20.41 13.74 -5.59
N GLY A 603 -20.61 14.99 -5.15
CA GLY A 603 -21.75 15.39 -4.30
C GLY A 603 -23.07 15.58 -5.05
N GLN A 604 -23.28 14.90 -6.19
CA GLN A 604 -24.51 14.92 -6.98
C GLN A 604 -24.82 13.51 -7.48
N GLN A 605 -25.92 12.92 -6.99
CA GLN A 605 -26.28 11.52 -7.29
C GLN A 605 -26.45 11.24 -8.78
N GLU A 606 -27.07 12.18 -9.52
CA GLU A 606 -27.29 12.03 -10.97
C GLU A 606 -25.98 11.98 -11.77
N MET A 607 -24.95 12.70 -11.31
CA MET A 607 -23.65 12.76 -11.97
C MET A 607 -22.86 11.48 -11.69
N VAL A 608 -22.89 10.99 -10.45
CA VAL A 608 -22.29 9.70 -10.08
C VAL A 608 -22.93 8.55 -10.86
N ALA A 609 -24.26 8.56 -11.00
CA ALA A 609 -24.98 7.57 -11.80
C ALA A 609 -24.50 7.55 -13.28
N LYS A 610 -24.33 8.73 -13.88
CA LYS A 610 -23.80 8.88 -15.25
C LYS A 610 -22.34 8.41 -15.34
N THR A 611 -21.52 8.67 -14.33
CA THR A 611 -20.14 8.16 -14.27
C THR A 611 -20.11 6.63 -14.32
N TYR A 612 -20.94 5.95 -13.52
CA TYR A 612 -20.98 4.48 -13.56
C TYR A 612 -21.51 3.92 -14.88
N GLN A 613 -22.45 4.61 -15.53
CA GLN A 613 -22.88 4.24 -16.89
C GLN A 613 -21.73 4.34 -17.90
N LEU A 614 -20.86 5.35 -17.77
CA LEU A 614 -19.66 5.49 -18.62
C LEU A 614 -18.65 4.39 -18.33
N LEU A 615 -18.36 4.11 -17.06
CA LEU A 615 -17.39 3.09 -16.65
C LEU A 615 -17.85 1.66 -17.00
N ASN A 616 -19.14 1.45 -17.29
CA ASN A 616 -19.62 0.18 -17.84
C ASN A 616 -19.25 0.00 -19.33
N LYS A 617 -19.02 1.10 -20.06
CA LYS A 617 -18.59 1.11 -21.48
C LYS A 617 -17.08 1.38 -21.58
N ARG A 618 -16.29 0.66 -20.79
CA ARG A 618 -14.84 0.89 -20.65
C ARG A 618 -13.98 0.05 -21.60
N GLU A 619 -14.48 -0.28 -22.79
CA GLU A 619 -13.77 -1.12 -23.78
C GLU A 619 -12.36 -0.59 -24.07
N ALA A 620 -12.23 0.73 -24.29
CA ALA A 620 -10.92 1.36 -24.53
C ALA A 620 -9.96 1.22 -23.33
N TRP A 621 -10.47 1.23 -22.09
CA TRP A 621 -9.66 0.94 -20.92
C TRP A 621 -9.31 -0.54 -20.89
N ASP A 622 -10.27 -1.45 -21.01
CA ASP A 622 -10.04 -2.89 -20.91
C ASP A 622 -9.06 -3.42 -21.98
N ASP A 623 -9.09 -2.86 -23.19
CA ASP A 623 -8.21 -3.24 -24.32
C ASP A 623 -6.80 -2.61 -24.26
N CYS A 624 -6.60 -1.55 -23.47
CA CYS A 624 -5.28 -0.90 -23.40
C CYS A 624 -4.23 -1.78 -22.70
N SER A 625 -2.97 -1.64 -23.13
CA SER A 625 -1.83 -2.22 -22.43
C SER A 625 -1.73 -1.63 -21.02
N LEU A 626 -1.24 -2.43 -20.08
CA LEU A 626 -1.06 -1.98 -18.71
C LEU A 626 -0.04 -0.83 -18.64
N ASP A 627 -0.51 0.35 -18.23
CA ASP A 627 0.32 1.44 -17.71
C ASP A 627 0.22 1.45 -16.18
N VAL A 628 1.34 1.13 -15.53
CA VAL A 628 1.42 1.05 -14.07
C VAL A 628 1.26 2.43 -13.43
N GLY A 629 1.83 3.48 -14.02
CA GLY A 629 1.73 4.85 -13.49
C GLY A 629 0.29 5.35 -13.52
N LEU A 630 -0.40 5.15 -14.65
CA LEU A 630 -1.81 5.49 -14.82
C LEU A 630 -2.71 4.72 -13.84
N THR A 631 -2.45 3.41 -13.69
CA THR A 631 -3.26 2.54 -12.83
C THR A 631 -3.09 2.90 -11.35
N ILE A 632 -1.84 3.11 -10.91
CA ILE A 632 -1.53 3.50 -9.54
C ILE A 632 -2.09 4.89 -9.20
N GLN A 633 -2.16 5.82 -10.15
CA GLN A 633 -2.79 7.13 -9.96
C GLN A 633 -4.24 7.02 -9.50
N LEU A 634 -5.01 6.08 -10.06
CA LEU A 634 -6.40 5.83 -9.67
C LEU A 634 -6.55 5.18 -8.28
N LEU A 635 -5.44 4.77 -7.66
CA LEU A 635 -5.38 4.21 -6.31
C LEU A 635 -4.86 5.20 -5.26
N ASP A 636 -4.56 6.44 -5.64
CA ASP A 636 -4.14 7.48 -4.71
C ASP A 636 -5.32 8.02 -3.87
N CYS A 637 -5.05 9.03 -3.04
CA CYS A 637 -6.03 9.67 -2.15
C CYS A 637 -7.12 10.50 -2.85
N ASN A 638 -6.98 10.81 -4.14
CA ASN A 638 -7.91 11.67 -4.87
C ASN A 638 -9.19 10.90 -5.23
N PHE A 639 -9.10 9.57 -5.26
CA PHE A 639 -10.17 8.68 -5.68
C PHE A 639 -10.60 7.76 -4.53
N SER A 640 -11.76 8.04 -3.92
CA SER A 640 -12.39 7.19 -2.89
C SER A 640 -13.48 6.26 -3.45
N ASP A 641 -13.87 6.43 -4.71
CA ASP A 641 -14.95 5.64 -5.31
C ASP A 641 -14.54 4.18 -5.54
N GLU A 642 -15.35 3.25 -5.04
CA GLU A 642 -15.06 1.81 -5.11
C GLU A 642 -14.96 1.28 -6.55
N ASN A 643 -15.79 1.77 -7.49
CA ASN A 643 -15.79 1.29 -8.86
C ASN A 643 -14.54 1.76 -9.63
N VAL A 644 -14.12 3.01 -9.42
CA VAL A 644 -12.88 3.56 -9.99
C VAL A 644 -11.68 2.75 -9.51
N ARG A 645 -11.59 2.51 -8.19
CA ARG A 645 -10.46 1.77 -7.60
C ARG A 645 -10.46 0.30 -8.03
N ALA A 646 -11.64 -0.34 -8.09
CA ALA A 646 -11.76 -1.72 -8.56
C ALA A 646 -11.35 -1.88 -10.03
N MET A 647 -11.65 -0.91 -10.89
CA MET A 647 -11.21 -0.88 -12.29
C MET A 647 -9.68 -0.79 -12.40
N ALA A 648 -9.03 0.00 -11.55
CA ALA A 648 -7.57 0.06 -11.48
C ALA A 648 -6.98 -1.29 -11.05
N VAL A 649 -7.52 -1.90 -9.99
CA VAL A 649 -7.08 -3.23 -9.53
C VAL A 649 -7.27 -4.30 -10.62
N GLN A 650 -8.37 -4.25 -11.38
CA GLN A 650 -8.59 -5.15 -12.52
C GLN A 650 -7.43 -5.12 -13.52
N LYS A 651 -6.81 -3.97 -13.76
CA LYS A 651 -5.61 -3.86 -14.61
C LYS A 651 -4.37 -4.42 -13.93
N LEU A 652 -4.20 -4.20 -12.63
CA LEU A 652 -3.08 -4.77 -11.86
C LEU A 652 -3.09 -6.31 -11.84
N GLU A 653 -4.24 -6.97 -12.07
CA GLU A 653 -4.29 -8.43 -12.21
C GLU A 653 -3.43 -8.97 -13.36
N SER A 654 -3.11 -8.13 -14.35
CA SER A 654 -2.22 -8.49 -15.48
C SER A 654 -0.72 -8.38 -15.18
N LEU A 655 -0.35 -7.74 -14.05
CA LEU A 655 1.05 -7.63 -13.65
C LEU A 655 1.67 -9.00 -13.40
N GLN A 656 2.89 -9.22 -13.87
CA GLN A 656 3.69 -10.40 -13.53
C GLN A 656 4.20 -10.30 -12.09
N ASP A 657 4.57 -11.44 -11.49
CA ASP A 657 5.01 -11.47 -10.08
C ASP A 657 6.28 -10.63 -9.85
N ASP A 658 7.21 -10.61 -10.81
CA ASP A 658 8.40 -9.76 -10.79
C ASP A 658 8.03 -8.26 -10.72
N ASP A 659 7.11 -7.79 -11.57
CA ASP A 659 6.67 -6.40 -11.55
C ASP A 659 5.87 -6.07 -10.27
N VAL A 660 5.09 -7.01 -9.73
CA VAL A 660 4.43 -6.80 -8.43
C VAL A 660 5.45 -6.58 -7.33
N LEU A 661 6.56 -7.32 -7.29
CA LEU A 661 7.64 -7.09 -6.31
C LEU A 661 8.22 -5.68 -6.39
N HIS A 662 8.38 -5.12 -7.60
CA HIS A 662 8.87 -3.75 -7.80
C HIS A 662 7.96 -2.70 -7.19
N TYR A 663 6.63 -2.88 -7.24
CA TYR A 663 5.64 -1.90 -6.76
C TYR A 663 4.95 -2.29 -5.44
N LEU A 664 5.33 -3.43 -4.84
CA LEU A 664 4.61 -4.02 -3.70
C LEU A 664 4.49 -3.06 -2.52
N LEU A 665 5.56 -2.32 -2.18
CA LEU A 665 5.51 -1.37 -1.06
C LEU A 665 4.52 -0.24 -1.36
N GLN A 666 4.49 0.34 -2.56
CA GLN A 666 3.52 1.40 -2.92
C GLN A 666 2.09 0.87 -2.88
N LEU A 667 1.85 -0.36 -3.34
CA LEU A 667 0.53 -0.97 -3.28
C LEU A 667 0.08 -1.23 -1.83
N VAL A 668 0.99 -1.68 -0.95
CA VAL A 668 0.70 -1.80 0.50
C VAL A 668 0.37 -0.44 1.10
N GLN A 669 1.12 0.59 0.73
CA GLN A 669 0.87 1.96 1.18
C GLN A 669 -0.46 2.52 0.65
N ALA A 670 -0.86 2.16 -0.58
CA ALA A 670 -2.13 2.56 -1.19
C ALA A 670 -3.36 2.05 -0.45
N VAL A 671 -3.23 0.95 0.31
CA VAL A 671 -4.29 0.42 1.18
C VAL A 671 -4.70 1.44 2.26
N LYS A 672 -3.82 2.39 2.63
CA LYS A 672 -4.17 3.50 3.54
C LYS A 672 -5.24 4.42 2.95
N PHE A 673 -5.35 4.52 1.62
CA PHE A 673 -6.36 5.34 0.93
C PHE A 673 -7.69 4.63 0.70
N GLU A 674 -7.77 3.32 0.98
CA GLU A 674 -9.04 2.61 0.88
C GLU A 674 -10.02 3.13 1.95
N PRO A 675 -11.26 3.48 1.58
CA PRO A 675 -12.26 3.89 2.58
C PRO A 675 -12.58 2.76 3.56
N TYR A 676 -12.71 1.53 3.04
CA TYR A 676 -13.11 0.34 3.79
C TYR A 676 -11.95 -0.64 3.98
N HIS A 677 -12.02 -1.49 5.01
CA HIS A 677 -11.00 -2.52 5.27
C HIS A 677 -10.99 -3.61 4.19
N ASP A 678 -12.17 -4.05 3.75
CA ASP A 678 -12.32 -4.96 2.62
C ASP A 678 -12.42 -4.17 1.31
N SER A 679 -11.44 -4.34 0.43
CA SER A 679 -11.35 -3.65 -0.85
C SER A 679 -10.77 -4.58 -1.93
N ALA A 680 -10.94 -4.19 -3.20
CA ALA A 680 -10.35 -4.92 -4.32
C ALA A 680 -8.82 -5.02 -4.18
N LEU A 681 -8.16 -3.95 -3.73
CA LEU A 681 -6.71 -3.90 -3.55
C LEU A 681 -6.24 -4.83 -2.43
N SER A 682 -6.91 -4.84 -1.27
CA SER A 682 -6.60 -5.76 -0.18
C SER A 682 -6.71 -7.22 -0.62
N ARG A 683 -7.74 -7.55 -1.40
CA ARG A 683 -7.93 -8.90 -1.97
C ARG A 683 -6.88 -9.25 -3.03
N PHE A 684 -6.48 -8.29 -3.88
CA PHE A 684 -5.40 -8.47 -4.85
C PHE A 684 -4.09 -8.83 -4.15
N LEU A 685 -3.66 -8.02 -3.17
CA LEU A 685 -2.44 -8.26 -2.41
C LEU A 685 -2.45 -9.63 -1.72
N LEU A 686 -3.57 -10.00 -1.09
CA LEU A 686 -3.74 -11.30 -0.45
C LEU A 686 -3.60 -12.45 -1.46
N ARG A 687 -4.25 -12.37 -2.63
CA ARG A 687 -4.17 -13.42 -3.65
C ARG A 687 -2.75 -13.58 -4.20
N ARG A 688 -2.08 -12.48 -4.54
CA ARG A 688 -0.70 -12.51 -5.06
C ARG A 688 0.28 -13.10 -4.05
N ALA A 689 0.15 -12.73 -2.77
CA ALA A 689 0.96 -13.27 -1.69
C ALA A 689 0.72 -14.76 -1.40
N LEU A 690 -0.51 -15.24 -1.55
CA LEU A 690 -0.82 -16.67 -1.40
C LEU A 690 -0.37 -17.53 -2.59
N ARG A 691 -0.15 -16.88 -3.75
CA ARG A 691 0.32 -17.52 -4.98
C ARG A 691 1.84 -17.61 -5.07
N SER A 692 2.58 -16.60 -4.60
CA SER A 692 4.04 -16.56 -4.61
C SER A 692 4.61 -16.36 -3.20
N LYS A 693 5.53 -17.22 -2.79
CA LYS A 693 6.19 -17.16 -1.47
C LYS A 693 7.02 -15.88 -1.32
N ARG A 694 7.70 -15.43 -2.38
CA ARG A 694 8.52 -14.21 -2.39
C ARG A 694 7.65 -12.97 -2.18
N ILE A 695 6.52 -12.86 -2.88
CA ILE A 695 5.55 -11.76 -2.67
C ILE A 695 4.99 -11.82 -1.24
N GLY A 696 4.58 -13.02 -0.78
CA GLY A 696 4.05 -13.20 0.57
C GLY A 696 5.04 -12.86 1.68
N HIS A 697 6.32 -13.19 1.50
CA HIS A 697 7.40 -12.85 2.41
C HIS A 697 7.57 -11.34 2.58
N PHE A 698 7.65 -10.59 1.48
CA PHE A 698 7.77 -9.13 1.57
C PHE A 698 6.47 -8.47 2.05
N LEU A 699 5.30 -8.98 1.64
CA LEU A 699 4.01 -8.50 2.15
C LEU A 699 3.93 -8.63 3.68
N PHE A 700 4.38 -9.76 4.24
CA PHE A 700 4.44 -9.97 5.69
C PHE A 700 5.22 -8.85 6.39
N TRP A 701 6.45 -8.57 5.95
CA TRP A 701 7.30 -7.57 6.59
C TRP A 701 6.82 -6.13 6.38
N PHE A 702 6.27 -5.81 5.21
CA PHE A 702 5.70 -4.49 4.93
C PHE A 702 4.47 -4.22 5.80
N LEU A 703 3.56 -5.20 5.96
CA LEU A 703 2.41 -5.06 6.86
C LEU A 703 2.85 -5.01 8.33
N ARG A 704 3.73 -5.93 8.76
CA ARG A 704 4.18 -6.02 10.16
C ARG A 704 4.89 -4.75 10.65
N SER A 705 5.73 -4.16 9.80
CA SER A 705 6.43 -2.91 10.14
C SER A 705 5.45 -1.74 10.32
N GLU A 706 4.42 -1.63 9.48
CA GLU A 706 3.36 -0.63 9.63
C GLU A 706 2.48 -0.88 10.86
N ILE A 707 2.12 -2.13 11.16
CA ILE A 707 1.37 -2.49 12.37
C ILE A 707 2.10 -2.03 13.63
N ALA A 708 3.42 -2.21 13.69
CA ALA A 708 4.23 -1.81 14.84
C ALA A 708 4.41 -0.28 14.98
N GLN A 709 4.20 0.49 13.91
CA GLN A 709 4.55 1.92 13.85
C GLN A 709 3.35 2.87 13.68
N SER A 710 2.26 2.42 13.05
CA SER A 710 1.12 3.26 12.67
C SER A 710 -0.16 2.81 13.38
N MET A 711 -0.49 3.47 14.48
CA MET A 711 -1.75 3.25 15.19
C MET A 711 -2.98 3.58 14.33
N HIS A 712 -2.85 4.45 13.32
CA HIS A 712 -3.94 4.84 12.41
C HIS A 712 -4.42 3.68 11.53
N TYR A 713 -3.55 2.71 11.21
CA TYR A 713 -3.82 1.65 10.23
C TYR A 713 -3.51 0.23 10.73
N GLN A 714 -2.97 0.07 11.95
CA GLN A 714 -2.57 -1.24 12.51
C GLN A 714 -3.71 -2.27 12.46
N GLN A 715 -4.94 -1.89 12.77
CA GLN A 715 -6.11 -2.80 12.75
C GLN A 715 -6.37 -3.35 11.35
N ARG A 716 -6.35 -2.48 10.32
CA ARG A 716 -6.57 -2.86 8.92
C ARG A 716 -5.49 -3.83 8.46
N PHE A 717 -4.22 -3.47 8.66
CA PHE A 717 -3.10 -4.29 8.21
C PHE A 717 -3.02 -5.63 8.96
N ALA A 718 -3.38 -5.65 10.24
CA ALA A 718 -3.41 -6.87 11.02
C ALA A 718 -4.44 -7.89 10.50
N VAL A 719 -5.63 -7.44 10.08
CA VAL A 719 -6.64 -8.33 9.47
C VAL A 719 -6.17 -8.91 8.14
N ILE A 720 -5.51 -8.11 7.29
CA ILE A 720 -4.94 -8.59 6.02
C ILE A 720 -3.82 -9.62 6.30
N LEU A 721 -2.97 -9.32 7.29
CA LEU A 721 -1.85 -10.19 7.68
C LEU A 721 -2.35 -11.51 8.28
N GLU A 722 -3.40 -11.49 9.11
CA GLU A 722 -4.06 -12.71 9.62
C GLU A 722 -4.57 -13.58 8.46
N ALA A 723 -5.26 -12.97 7.49
CA ALA A 723 -5.78 -13.70 6.34
C ALA A 723 -4.65 -14.37 5.54
N TYR A 724 -3.51 -13.70 5.36
CA TYR A 724 -2.34 -14.27 4.71
C TYR A 724 -1.70 -15.41 5.52
N LEU A 725 -1.45 -15.22 6.81
CA LEU A 725 -0.80 -16.22 7.68
C LEU A 725 -1.62 -17.51 7.81
N ARG A 726 -2.95 -17.40 7.75
CA ARG A 726 -3.86 -18.56 7.70
C ARG A 726 -3.81 -19.33 6.38
N GLY A 727 -3.15 -18.81 5.33
CA GLY A 727 -3.06 -19.45 4.01
C GLY A 727 -1.64 -19.67 3.50
N CYS A 728 -0.60 -19.13 4.14
CA CYS A 728 0.78 -19.25 3.64
C CYS A 728 1.38 -20.66 3.79
N GLY A 729 0.74 -21.55 4.55
CA GLY A 729 1.23 -22.91 4.81
C GLY A 729 2.21 -23.00 5.98
N THR A 730 2.34 -24.20 6.55
CA THR A 730 3.10 -24.45 7.78
C THR A 730 4.59 -24.15 7.64
N SER A 731 5.24 -24.50 6.52
CA SER A 731 6.66 -24.20 6.31
C SER A 731 6.97 -22.71 6.42
N ILE A 732 6.21 -21.86 5.72
CA ILE A 732 6.42 -20.41 5.72
C ILE A 732 6.07 -19.79 7.08
N LEU A 733 5.03 -20.30 7.75
CA LEU A 733 4.68 -19.86 9.10
C LEU A 733 5.84 -20.11 10.09
N ASN A 734 6.48 -21.27 10.02
CA ASN A 734 7.65 -21.61 10.83
C ASN A 734 8.87 -20.74 10.49
N ASP A 735 9.09 -20.41 9.22
CA ASP A 735 10.15 -19.48 8.82
C ASP A 735 9.92 -18.08 9.40
N PHE A 736 8.68 -17.56 9.42
CA PHE A 736 8.37 -16.29 10.06
C PHE A 736 8.56 -16.34 11.58
N MET A 737 8.16 -17.43 12.25
CA MET A 737 8.38 -17.60 13.69
C MET A 737 9.86 -17.43 14.06
N LYS A 738 10.75 -18.10 13.31
CA LYS A 738 12.20 -18.01 13.51
C LYS A 738 12.72 -16.58 13.28
N GLN A 739 12.27 -15.91 12.21
CA GLN A 739 12.71 -14.56 11.90
C GLN A 739 12.24 -13.52 12.93
N VAL A 740 10.99 -13.62 13.41
CA VAL A 740 10.44 -12.75 14.46
C VAL A 740 11.21 -12.96 15.77
N GLN A 741 11.45 -14.22 16.15
CA GLN A 741 12.26 -14.56 17.33
C GLN A 741 13.67 -13.94 17.27
N VAL A 742 14.38 -14.07 16.14
CA VAL A 742 15.70 -13.45 15.95
C VAL A 742 15.62 -11.93 16.11
N THR A 743 14.61 -11.30 15.50
CA THR A 743 14.41 -9.85 15.58
C THR A 743 14.19 -9.37 17.02
N GLU A 744 13.35 -10.07 17.79
CA GLU A 744 13.08 -9.73 19.20
C GLU A 744 14.32 -9.90 20.09
N VAL A 745 15.05 -11.00 19.90
CA VAL A 745 16.30 -11.26 20.63
C VAL A 745 17.34 -10.18 20.33
N LEU A 746 17.56 -9.83 19.05
CA LEU A 746 18.50 -8.79 18.66
C LEU A 746 18.07 -7.39 19.15
N HIS A 747 16.76 -7.11 19.16
CA HIS A 747 16.22 -5.88 19.73
C HIS A 747 16.55 -5.77 21.22
N LYS A 748 16.31 -6.85 21.99
CA LYS A 748 16.65 -6.90 23.42
C LYS A 748 18.14 -6.70 23.67
N VAL A 749 19.01 -7.39 22.92
CA VAL A 749 20.47 -7.20 23.01
C VAL A 749 20.86 -5.76 22.75
N THR A 750 20.29 -5.15 21.70
CA THR A 750 20.58 -3.76 21.34
C THR A 750 20.17 -2.79 22.45
N MET A 751 19.01 -3.03 23.08
CA MET A 751 18.55 -2.20 24.20
C MET A 751 19.45 -2.30 25.42
N GLU A 752 19.90 -3.50 25.76
CA GLU A 752 20.86 -3.72 26.85
C GLU A 752 22.20 -3.04 26.55
N ILE A 753 22.75 -3.17 25.34
CA ILE A 753 24.00 -2.53 24.94
C ILE A 753 23.90 -0.99 24.99
N LYS A 754 22.77 -0.42 24.55
CA LYS A 754 22.51 1.02 24.63
C LYS A 754 22.40 1.54 26.06
N SER A 755 21.88 0.72 26.98
CA SER A 755 21.81 1.10 28.40
C SER A 755 23.19 1.22 29.06
N VAL A 756 24.16 0.41 28.61
CA VAL A 756 25.55 0.41 29.12
C VAL A 756 26.39 1.49 28.43
N SER A 757 26.07 1.81 27.18
CA SER A 757 26.83 2.76 26.35
C SER A 757 25.96 3.97 26.00
N ALA A 758 25.91 4.99 26.86
CA ALA A 758 25.13 6.20 26.60
C ALA A 758 25.50 6.84 25.26
N GLU A 759 24.52 7.42 24.54
CA GLU A 759 24.68 7.93 23.15
C GLU A 759 25.80 8.97 22.97
N LYS A 760 26.29 9.58 24.06
CA LYS A 760 27.33 10.62 24.06
C LYS A 760 28.77 10.09 24.09
N TYR A 761 29.00 8.83 24.44
CA TYR A 761 30.35 8.25 24.56
C TYR A 761 30.64 7.25 23.44
N ASP A 762 31.89 7.23 23.00
CA ASP A 762 32.41 6.28 22.02
C ASP A 762 32.25 4.83 22.49
N VAL A 763 32.18 3.92 21.52
CA VAL A 763 32.09 2.48 21.77
C VAL A 763 33.44 1.99 22.33
N THR A 764 33.47 1.61 23.61
CA THR A 764 34.69 1.06 24.23
C THR A 764 34.85 -0.44 23.90
N SER A 765 36.09 -0.95 23.96
CA SER A 765 36.35 -2.39 23.75
C SER A 765 35.58 -3.28 24.74
N GLN A 766 35.27 -2.80 25.94
CA GLN A 766 34.45 -3.51 26.92
C GLN A 766 33.03 -3.77 26.40
N VAL A 767 32.42 -2.80 25.71
CA VAL A 767 31.08 -2.95 25.12
C VAL A 767 31.08 -4.01 24.02
N ILE A 768 32.15 -4.08 23.21
CA ILE A 768 32.30 -5.11 22.17
C ILE A 768 32.45 -6.49 22.81
N THR A 769 33.27 -6.64 23.85
CA THR A 769 33.40 -7.91 24.58
C THR A 769 32.08 -8.34 25.22
N GLN A 770 31.34 -7.41 25.81
CA GLN A 770 30.03 -7.69 26.41
C GLN A 770 29.00 -8.12 25.35
N LEU A 771 28.99 -7.48 24.18
CA LEU A 771 28.16 -7.91 23.04
C LEU A 771 28.49 -9.37 22.67
N ARG A 772 29.77 -9.69 22.47
CA ARG A 772 30.20 -11.03 22.06
C ARG A 772 29.81 -12.11 23.07
N GLN A 773 30.03 -11.87 24.36
CA GLN A 773 29.61 -12.79 25.43
C GLN A 773 28.09 -13.03 25.43
N LYS A 774 27.28 -11.97 25.18
CA LYS A 774 25.83 -12.11 25.07
C LYS A 774 25.44 -12.91 23.83
N LEU A 775 26.05 -12.65 22.68
CA LEU A 775 25.78 -13.38 21.45
C LEU A 775 26.14 -14.88 21.58
N GLU A 776 27.27 -15.22 22.21
CA GLU A 776 27.66 -16.59 22.52
C GLU A 776 26.60 -17.31 23.38
N LYS A 777 26.14 -16.66 24.45
CA LYS A 777 25.09 -17.20 25.32
C LYS A 777 23.77 -17.42 24.58
N LEU A 778 23.40 -16.50 23.69
CA LEU A 778 22.15 -16.57 22.93
C LEU A 778 22.20 -17.67 21.86
N GLN A 779 23.34 -17.84 21.20
CA GLN A 779 23.55 -18.88 20.20
C GLN A 779 23.36 -20.29 20.74
N GLY A 780 23.71 -20.54 22.02
CA GLY A 780 23.59 -21.86 22.63
C GLY A 780 22.19 -22.25 23.14
N SER A 781 21.23 -21.33 23.24
CA SER A 781 19.94 -21.63 23.90
C SER A 781 18.71 -20.85 23.44
N TYR A 782 18.86 -19.77 22.66
CA TYR A 782 17.74 -18.85 22.36
C TYR A 782 17.61 -18.46 20.90
N LEU A 783 18.69 -18.50 20.10
CA LEU A 783 18.63 -18.26 18.66
C LEU A 783 18.31 -19.56 17.91
N PRO A 784 17.49 -19.49 16.84
CA PRO A 784 17.30 -20.64 15.97
C PRO A 784 18.61 -21.00 15.26
N GLU A 785 18.81 -22.30 14.96
CA GLU A 785 20.00 -22.80 14.26
C GLU A 785 20.20 -22.17 12.88
N SER A 786 19.08 -21.90 12.20
CA SER A 786 19.05 -21.15 10.95
C SER A 786 17.73 -20.40 10.75
N PHE A 787 17.77 -19.33 9.96
CA PHE A 787 16.59 -18.54 9.56
C PHE A 787 16.80 -17.92 8.18
N ARG A 788 15.71 -17.67 7.45
CA ARG A 788 15.78 -16.92 6.17
C ARG A 788 16.08 -15.44 6.44
N VAL A 789 16.91 -14.83 5.62
CA VAL A 789 17.25 -13.41 5.76
C VAL A 789 16.03 -12.55 5.38
N PRO A 790 15.54 -11.64 6.25
CA PRO A 790 14.30 -10.90 5.99
C PRO A 790 14.29 -10.06 4.70
N TYR A 791 15.42 -9.50 4.26
CA TYR A 791 15.49 -8.74 3.01
C TYR A 791 15.80 -9.59 1.77
N ASP A 792 16.20 -10.86 1.93
CA ASP A 792 16.41 -11.82 0.84
C ASP A 792 16.03 -13.24 1.30
N PRO A 793 14.77 -13.68 1.08
CA PRO A 793 14.30 -14.98 1.55
C PRO A 793 15.00 -16.17 0.90
N GLY A 794 15.74 -15.98 -0.20
CA GLY A 794 16.54 -17.01 -0.84
C GLY A 794 17.80 -17.39 -0.04
N LEU A 795 18.27 -16.52 0.87
CA LEU A 795 19.43 -16.78 1.72
C LEU A 795 19.02 -17.31 3.11
N ARG A 796 19.72 -18.34 3.58
CA ARG A 796 19.59 -18.85 4.95
C ARG A 796 20.82 -18.53 5.78
N ALA A 797 20.63 -17.69 6.80
CA ALA A 797 21.63 -17.43 7.82
C ALA A 797 21.65 -18.57 8.83
N GLY A 798 22.84 -19.10 9.12
CA GLY A 798 23.08 -20.13 10.13
C GLY A 798 23.64 -19.54 11.43
N ALA A 799 24.68 -20.16 11.98
CA ALA A 799 25.35 -19.70 13.20
C ALA A 799 26.06 -18.34 13.02
N LEU A 800 26.06 -17.51 14.06
CA LEU A 800 26.85 -16.28 14.14
C LEU A 800 28.35 -16.60 14.20
N VAL A 801 29.12 -15.80 13.48
CA VAL A 801 30.57 -15.67 13.61
C VAL A 801 30.84 -14.55 14.62
N VAL A 802 30.72 -14.88 15.91
CA VAL A 802 30.76 -13.91 17.01
C VAL A 802 32.05 -13.06 17.00
N GLU A 803 33.17 -13.67 16.59
CA GLU A 803 34.48 -13.01 16.46
C GLU A 803 34.46 -11.80 15.51
N LYS A 804 33.62 -11.83 14.48
CA LYS A 804 33.46 -10.75 13.50
C LYS A 804 32.36 -9.75 13.87
N CYS A 805 31.51 -10.09 14.84
CA CYS A 805 30.45 -9.21 15.30
C CYS A 805 31.02 -8.02 16.10
N LYS A 806 30.44 -6.83 15.88
CA LYS A 806 30.86 -5.57 16.53
C LYS A 806 29.71 -4.57 16.65
N VAL A 807 29.89 -3.55 17.50
CA VAL A 807 29.02 -2.36 17.54
C VAL A 807 29.67 -1.27 16.69
N MET A 808 28.94 -0.68 15.75
CA MET A 808 29.49 0.37 14.89
C MET A 808 29.65 1.68 15.66
N ALA A 809 30.72 2.42 15.35
CA ALA A 809 31.01 3.75 15.89
C ALA A 809 30.13 4.83 15.23
N SER A 810 28.81 4.72 15.39
CA SER A 810 27.81 5.68 14.94
C SER A 810 26.96 6.13 16.13
N LYS A 811 26.34 7.32 16.05
CA LYS A 811 25.47 7.88 17.08
C LYS A 811 24.41 6.89 17.56
N LYS A 812 23.85 6.10 16.64
CA LYS A 812 22.78 5.13 16.92
C LYS A 812 23.28 3.75 17.30
N LYS A 813 24.60 3.50 17.28
CA LYS A 813 25.28 2.26 17.69
C LYS A 813 24.63 0.98 17.12
N PRO A 814 24.46 0.87 15.79
CA PRO A 814 23.92 -0.35 15.19
C PRO A 814 24.86 -1.54 15.38
N LEU A 815 24.28 -2.74 15.40
CA LEU A 815 25.03 -3.99 15.51
C LEU A 815 25.46 -4.45 14.12
N TRP A 816 26.74 -4.73 13.95
CA TRP A 816 27.30 -5.43 12.78
C TRP A 816 27.37 -6.91 13.12
N LEU A 817 26.59 -7.72 12.42
CA LEU A 817 26.47 -9.16 12.65
C LEU A 817 26.94 -9.90 11.40
N GLU A 818 27.65 -11.00 11.61
CA GLU A 818 28.06 -11.90 10.52
C GLU A 818 27.63 -13.31 10.83
N PHE A 819 26.98 -13.95 9.87
CA PHE A 819 26.47 -15.32 9.96
C PHE A 819 27.16 -16.20 8.93
N LYS A 820 27.28 -17.50 9.22
CA LYS A 820 27.60 -18.49 8.18
C LYS A 820 26.37 -18.73 7.30
N CYS A 821 26.58 -19.12 6.04
CA CYS A 821 25.49 -19.70 5.26
C CYS A 821 25.09 -21.04 5.88
N ALA A 822 23.80 -21.27 6.12
CA ALA A 822 23.30 -22.54 6.65
C ALA A 822 23.28 -23.65 5.58
N ASP A 823 23.28 -23.27 4.30
CA ASP A 823 23.26 -24.21 3.20
C ASP A 823 24.66 -24.80 2.96
N THR A 824 24.77 -26.12 3.06
CA THR A 824 26.02 -26.87 2.88
C THR A 824 26.50 -26.89 1.43
N THR A 825 25.64 -26.51 0.47
CA THR A 825 25.98 -26.41 -0.95
C THR A 825 26.58 -25.05 -1.33
N ALA A 826 26.71 -24.13 -0.37
CA ALA A 826 27.38 -22.86 -0.59
C ALA A 826 28.84 -23.09 -1.02
N LEU A 827 29.21 -22.54 -2.18
CA LEU A 827 30.54 -22.71 -2.76
C LEU A 827 31.61 -21.83 -2.10
N SER A 828 31.19 -20.79 -1.39
CA SER A 828 32.05 -19.86 -0.68
C SER A 828 31.83 -19.98 0.82
N ASN A 829 32.93 -19.89 1.58
CA ASN A 829 32.91 -19.77 3.05
C ASN A 829 32.67 -18.33 3.51
N GLU A 830 32.29 -17.44 2.59
CA GLU A 830 31.93 -16.08 2.94
C GLU A 830 30.72 -16.02 3.86
N THR A 831 30.73 -15.01 4.71
CA THR A 831 29.67 -14.74 5.67
C THR A 831 28.52 -13.96 5.04
N ILE A 832 27.36 -14.07 5.66
CA ILE A 832 26.19 -13.22 5.43
C ILE A 832 26.25 -12.09 6.45
N GLY A 833 26.55 -10.87 5.99
CA GLY A 833 26.67 -9.69 6.83
C GLY A 833 25.33 -8.95 6.95
N ILE A 834 24.88 -8.70 8.19
CA ILE A 834 23.64 -7.99 8.50
C ILE A 834 23.93 -6.89 9.52
N ILE A 835 23.52 -5.67 9.19
CA ILE A 835 23.44 -4.58 10.17
C ILE A 835 22.05 -4.59 10.80
N PHE A 836 21.99 -4.79 12.12
CA PHE A 836 20.77 -4.60 12.89
C PHE A 836 20.73 -3.19 13.48
N LYS A 837 19.77 -2.37 13.02
CA LYS A 837 19.65 -0.96 13.40
C LYS A 837 18.45 -0.77 14.33
N HIS A 838 18.66 -0.02 15.42
CA HIS A 838 17.62 0.36 16.37
C HIS A 838 17.63 1.88 16.61
N GLY A 839 16.45 2.50 16.62
CA GLY A 839 16.24 3.90 16.98
C GLY A 839 16.11 4.86 15.79
N ASP A 840 16.06 4.33 14.57
CA ASP A 840 15.77 5.06 13.33
C ASP A 840 14.64 4.33 12.57
N ASP A 841 13.82 5.08 11.83
CA ASP A 841 12.78 4.53 10.96
C ASP A 841 13.38 4.21 9.59
N LEU A 842 13.46 2.92 9.24
CA LEU A 842 14.04 2.45 7.98
C LEU A 842 13.06 2.44 6.80
N ARG A 843 11.78 2.79 7.00
CA ARG A 843 10.82 2.82 5.88
C ARG A 843 11.22 3.82 4.79
N GLN A 844 11.86 4.92 5.19
CA GLN A 844 12.40 5.91 4.24
C GLN A 844 13.51 5.30 3.37
N ASP A 845 14.50 4.62 3.97
CA ASP A 845 15.58 3.95 3.23
C ASP A 845 15.05 2.84 2.33
N MET A 846 14.14 1.99 2.84
CA MET A 846 13.50 0.93 2.06
C MET A 846 12.89 1.46 0.77
N LEU A 847 12.22 2.60 0.89
CA LEU A 847 11.50 3.20 -0.20
C LEU A 847 12.40 3.84 -1.23
N ILE A 848 13.45 4.55 -0.82
CA ILE A 848 14.45 5.08 -1.75
C ILE A 848 15.12 3.93 -2.50
N LEU A 849 15.51 2.86 -1.80
CA LEU A 849 16.08 1.67 -2.42
C LEU A 849 15.11 1.01 -3.41
N GLN A 850 13.82 1.01 -3.12
CA GLN A 850 12.81 0.49 -4.05
C GLN A 850 12.65 1.40 -5.27
N ILE A 851 12.64 2.73 -5.12
CA ILE A 851 12.63 3.64 -6.26
C ILE A 851 13.88 3.47 -7.11
N LEU A 852 15.06 3.25 -6.50
CA LEU A 852 16.28 2.95 -7.25
C LEU A 852 16.13 1.66 -8.08
N ARG A 853 15.50 0.60 -7.55
CA ARG A 853 15.17 -0.62 -8.32
C ARG A 853 14.21 -0.35 -9.48
N ILE A 854 13.22 0.53 -9.28
CA ILE A 854 12.31 0.95 -10.35
C ILE A 854 13.07 1.75 -11.43
N MET A 855 13.96 2.65 -11.04
CA MET A 855 14.83 3.38 -11.98
C MET A 855 15.71 2.41 -12.77
N GLU A 856 16.29 1.39 -12.14
CA GLU A 856 17.02 0.33 -12.84
C GLU A 856 16.14 -0.41 -13.83
N SER A 857 14.92 -0.79 -13.46
CA SER A 857 14.00 -1.45 -14.40
C SER A 857 13.60 -0.54 -15.58
N ILE A 858 13.49 0.77 -15.38
CA ILE A 858 13.24 1.74 -16.46
C ILE A 858 14.45 1.79 -17.39
N TRP A 859 15.65 1.95 -16.84
CA TRP A 859 16.88 1.99 -17.63
C TRP A 859 17.15 0.66 -18.36
N GLU A 860 16.83 -0.48 -17.73
CA GLU A 860 16.92 -1.79 -18.37
C GLU A 860 16.00 -1.88 -19.59
N GLY A 861 14.78 -1.34 -19.49
CA GLY A 861 13.83 -1.24 -20.62
C GLY A 861 14.40 -0.43 -21.80
N GLU A 862 15.19 0.60 -21.51
CA GLU A 862 15.93 1.42 -22.47
C GLU A 862 17.32 0.86 -22.83
N SER A 863 17.62 -0.39 -22.44
CA SER A 863 18.90 -1.08 -22.68
C SER A 863 20.13 -0.36 -22.08
N LEU A 864 19.96 0.29 -20.94
CA LEU A 864 21.01 0.96 -20.17
C LEU A 864 21.29 0.21 -18.85
N ASP A 865 22.53 -0.24 -18.67
CA ASP A 865 22.99 -0.79 -17.39
C ASP A 865 23.80 0.26 -16.63
N LEU A 866 23.16 0.93 -15.68
CA LEU A 866 23.82 1.93 -14.84
C LEU A 866 24.47 1.35 -13.58
N CYS A 867 24.49 0.02 -13.43
CA CYS A 867 25.20 -0.65 -12.35
C CYS A 867 24.83 -0.12 -10.95
N LEU A 868 23.56 0.25 -10.66
CA LEU A 868 23.20 0.62 -9.30
C LEU A 868 23.34 -0.59 -8.36
N LEU A 869 23.35 -0.29 -7.06
CA LEU A 869 23.48 -1.29 -6.01
C LEU A 869 22.44 -1.00 -4.92
N PRO A 870 21.14 -1.27 -5.18
CA PRO A 870 20.10 -1.13 -4.18
C PRO A 870 20.14 -2.31 -3.20
N TYR A 871 21.03 -2.21 -2.21
CA TYR A 871 21.21 -3.21 -1.15
C TYR A 871 19.92 -3.51 -0.38
N GLY A 872 19.87 -4.68 0.25
CA GLY A 872 18.78 -5.13 1.09
C GLY A 872 18.58 -4.21 2.30
N CYS A 873 17.37 -3.70 2.48
CA CYS A 873 16.98 -2.93 3.66
C CYS A 873 15.53 -3.26 3.96
N ILE A 874 15.22 -3.59 5.21
CA ILE A 874 13.87 -3.94 5.62
C ILE A 874 13.61 -3.51 7.06
N SER A 875 12.51 -2.79 7.27
CA SER A 875 11.99 -2.49 8.60
C SER A 875 11.29 -3.74 9.13
N THR A 876 11.65 -4.14 10.35
CA THR A 876 11.11 -5.36 10.97
C THR A 876 10.18 -5.07 12.15
N GLY A 877 9.98 -3.79 12.49
CA GLY A 877 9.13 -3.34 13.58
C GLY A 877 9.35 -1.87 13.92
N ASN A 878 8.92 -1.42 15.10
CA ASN A 878 8.98 -0.02 15.50
C ASN A 878 10.43 0.49 15.65
N LYS A 879 10.86 1.37 14.73
CA LYS A 879 12.23 1.95 14.69
C LYS A 879 13.34 0.89 14.75
N ILE A 880 13.07 -0.29 14.19
CA ILE A 880 14.04 -1.38 14.04
C ILE A 880 14.03 -1.93 12.61
N GLY A 881 15.16 -2.46 12.19
CA GLY A 881 15.26 -3.23 10.96
C GLY A 881 16.67 -3.72 10.65
N MET A 882 16.78 -4.35 9.49
CA MET A 882 17.99 -5.03 9.02
C MET A 882 18.44 -4.42 7.69
N ILE A 883 19.75 -4.22 7.56
CA ILE A 883 20.40 -3.69 6.36
C ILE A 883 21.49 -4.67 5.93
N GLU A 884 21.55 -4.97 4.64
CA GLU A 884 22.58 -5.79 4.02
C GLU A 884 23.95 -5.12 4.10
N ILE A 885 24.98 -5.92 4.40
CA ILE A 885 26.37 -5.48 4.29
C ILE A 885 26.88 -5.83 2.89
N VAL A 886 27.13 -4.80 2.09
CA VAL A 886 27.82 -4.94 0.81
C VAL A 886 29.28 -5.30 1.08
N LYS A 887 29.71 -6.44 0.56
CA LYS A 887 31.09 -6.94 0.72
C LYS A 887 32.08 -6.10 -0.09
N ASP A 888 33.34 -6.14 0.35
CA ASP A 888 34.48 -5.50 -0.31
C ASP A 888 34.23 -4.03 -0.67
N ALA A 889 33.49 -3.33 0.19
CA ALA A 889 33.11 -1.94 0.01
C ALA A 889 33.68 -1.07 1.13
N THR A 890 34.15 0.12 0.77
CA THR A 890 34.74 1.09 1.71
C THR A 890 34.15 2.48 1.45
N THR A 891 33.97 3.30 2.49
CA THR A 891 33.50 4.68 2.30
C THR A 891 34.58 5.56 1.65
N ILE A 892 34.18 6.54 0.86
CA ILE A 892 35.12 7.50 0.26
C ILE A 892 35.91 8.24 1.35
N ALA A 893 35.27 8.54 2.48
CA ALA A 893 35.92 9.17 3.63
C ALA A 893 37.05 8.30 4.20
N GLN A 894 36.83 7.00 4.39
CA GLN A 894 37.86 6.07 4.87
C GLN A 894 39.03 5.95 3.88
N ILE A 895 38.74 5.92 2.58
CA ILE A 895 39.78 5.91 1.54
C ILE A 895 40.64 7.18 1.61
N GLN A 896 40.02 8.36 1.71
CA GLN A 896 40.75 9.64 1.86
C GLN A 896 41.54 9.70 3.18
N GLN A 897 40.95 9.27 4.30
CA GLN A 897 41.59 9.27 5.63
C GLN A 897 42.82 8.36 5.70
N SER A 898 42.84 7.27 4.92
CA SER A 898 44.00 6.37 4.88
C SER A 898 45.29 7.06 4.43
N THR A 899 45.18 8.11 3.61
CA THR A 899 46.32 8.83 3.00
C THR A 899 46.55 10.21 3.63
N VAL A 900 45.48 10.94 3.95
CA VAL A 900 45.53 12.34 4.42
C VAL A 900 45.36 12.44 5.95
N GLY A 901 44.92 11.37 6.61
CA GLY A 901 44.53 11.39 8.02
C GLY A 901 43.21 12.13 8.28
N ASN A 902 42.92 12.47 9.54
CA ASN A 902 41.68 13.13 9.96
C ASN A 902 41.68 14.65 9.68
N THR A 903 42.11 15.06 8.49
CA THR A 903 42.14 16.47 8.07
C THR A 903 41.28 16.69 6.83
N GLY A 904 40.77 17.91 6.63
CA GLY A 904 39.94 18.26 5.46
C GLY A 904 40.74 18.51 4.18
N ALA A 905 42.03 18.16 4.14
CA ALA A 905 42.92 18.40 3.00
C ALA A 905 42.81 17.29 1.94
N PHE A 906 41.59 17.04 1.45
CA PHE A 906 41.30 15.99 0.47
C PHE A 906 42.20 16.08 -0.77
N LYS A 907 42.58 14.92 -1.31
CA LYS A 907 43.44 14.81 -2.49
C LYS A 907 42.70 14.12 -3.63
N ASP A 908 42.91 14.64 -4.84
CA ASP A 908 42.22 14.19 -6.05
C ASP A 908 42.64 12.77 -6.47
N GLU A 909 43.91 12.39 -6.29
CA GLU A 909 44.42 11.12 -6.85
C GLU A 909 44.11 9.87 -6.00
N VAL A 910 43.73 10.04 -4.73
CA VAL A 910 43.69 8.95 -3.73
C VAL A 910 42.72 7.84 -4.12
N LEU A 911 41.53 8.19 -4.62
CA LEU A 911 40.54 7.21 -5.02
C LEU A 911 41.00 6.39 -6.24
N SER A 912 41.62 7.05 -7.23
CA SER A 912 42.18 6.38 -8.40
C SER A 912 43.34 5.46 -8.03
N GLN A 913 44.20 5.90 -7.09
CA GLN A 913 45.28 5.07 -6.58
C GLN A 913 44.75 3.85 -5.82
N TRP A 914 43.75 4.02 -4.97
CA TRP A 914 43.11 2.91 -4.25
C TRP A 914 42.51 1.89 -5.22
N LEU A 915 41.81 2.34 -6.27
CA LEU A 915 41.28 1.42 -7.30
C LEU A 915 42.39 0.69 -8.06
N LYS A 916 43.51 1.35 -8.38
CA LYS A 916 44.68 0.73 -9.00
C LYS A 916 45.33 -0.32 -8.10
N GLU A 917 45.37 -0.08 -6.79
CA GLU A 917 45.89 -1.04 -5.80
C GLU A 917 45.00 -2.28 -5.68
N LYS A 918 43.68 -2.11 -5.75
CA LYS A 918 42.70 -3.22 -5.73
C LYS A 918 42.62 -3.98 -7.05
N CYS A 919 42.83 -3.29 -8.17
CA CYS A 919 42.80 -3.83 -9.52
C CYS A 919 44.16 -3.65 -10.21
N PRO A 920 45.19 -4.47 -9.88
CA PRO A 920 46.54 -4.30 -10.42
C PRO A 920 46.66 -4.72 -11.89
N LEU A 921 45.73 -5.54 -12.40
CA LEU A 921 45.70 -5.96 -13.80
C LEU A 921 44.97 -4.91 -14.64
N GLU A 922 45.56 -4.52 -15.76
CA GLU A 922 45.04 -3.45 -16.63
C GLU A 922 43.60 -3.69 -17.09
N ASP A 923 43.28 -4.91 -17.53
CA ASP A 923 41.90 -5.27 -17.94
C ASP A 923 40.89 -5.14 -16.78
N LYS A 924 41.28 -5.54 -15.56
CA LYS A 924 40.43 -5.43 -14.37
C LYS A 924 40.26 -3.97 -13.96
N LEU A 925 41.33 -3.17 -14.07
CA LEU A 925 41.28 -1.74 -13.79
C LEU A 925 40.36 -1.02 -14.76
N ASN A 926 40.48 -1.29 -16.06
CA ASN A 926 39.63 -0.70 -17.09
C ASN A 926 38.16 -1.06 -16.86
N ALA A 927 37.86 -2.32 -16.55
CA ALA A 927 36.51 -2.75 -16.19
C ALA A 927 35.99 -2.08 -14.90
N ALA A 928 36.86 -1.88 -13.90
CA ALA A 928 36.50 -1.20 -12.66
C ALA A 928 36.24 0.30 -12.87
N VAL A 929 37.06 0.99 -13.67
CA VAL A 929 36.85 2.40 -14.04
C VAL A 929 35.57 2.55 -14.86
N GLU A 930 35.30 1.64 -15.80
CA GLU A 930 34.05 1.64 -16.55
C GLU A 930 32.84 1.46 -15.64
N ARG A 931 32.89 0.48 -14.72
CA ARG A 931 31.83 0.28 -13.71
C ARG A 931 31.65 1.51 -12.82
N PHE A 932 32.74 2.18 -12.46
CA PHE A 932 32.69 3.44 -11.73
C PHE A 932 31.98 4.54 -12.52
N VAL A 933 32.25 4.68 -13.82
CA VAL A 933 31.58 5.65 -14.69
C VAL A 933 30.07 5.41 -14.75
N TYR A 934 29.63 4.16 -14.97
CA TYR A 934 28.19 3.85 -15.06
C TYR A 934 27.47 4.03 -13.72
N SER A 935 28.01 3.47 -12.64
CA SER A 935 27.44 3.59 -11.29
C SER A 935 27.41 5.04 -10.80
N CYS A 936 28.49 5.81 -11.02
CA CYS A 936 28.52 7.24 -10.73
C CYS A 936 27.45 8.00 -11.53
N ALA A 937 27.32 7.75 -12.84
CA ALA A 937 26.29 8.40 -13.65
C ALA A 937 24.87 8.08 -13.16
N GLY A 938 24.60 6.80 -12.86
CA GLY A 938 23.31 6.37 -12.32
C GLY A 938 22.96 7.04 -11.00
N TYR A 939 23.88 7.04 -10.03
CA TYR A 939 23.66 7.71 -8.74
C TYR A 939 23.61 9.24 -8.84
N CYS A 940 24.36 9.88 -9.75
CA CYS A 940 24.24 11.32 -10.00
C CYS A 940 22.83 11.68 -10.50
N VAL A 941 22.31 10.94 -11.50
CA VAL A 941 20.97 11.15 -12.04
C VAL A 941 19.90 10.84 -11.00
N ALA A 942 20.00 9.70 -10.31
CA ALA A 942 19.03 9.31 -9.29
C ALA A 942 18.98 10.31 -8.15
N THR A 943 20.13 10.65 -7.54
CA THR A 943 20.16 11.59 -6.40
C THR A 943 19.72 13.00 -6.78
N PHE A 944 19.94 13.42 -8.03
CA PHE A 944 19.41 14.68 -8.57
C PHE A 944 17.88 14.66 -8.66
N VAL A 945 17.30 13.68 -9.35
CA VAL A 945 15.84 13.59 -9.54
C VAL A 945 15.13 13.42 -8.19
N LEU A 946 15.75 12.68 -7.27
CA LEU A 946 15.22 12.39 -5.94
C LEU A 946 15.52 13.47 -4.90
N GLY A 947 16.34 14.47 -5.25
CA GLY A 947 16.75 15.53 -4.34
C GLY A 947 17.35 15.02 -3.03
N ILE A 948 18.14 13.94 -3.12
CA ILE A 948 18.72 13.29 -1.94
C ILE A 948 19.82 14.19 -1.40
N GLY A 949 19.61 14.69 -0.18
CA GLY A 949 20.51 15.58 0.52
C GLY A 949 21.49 14.86 1.44
N ASP A 950 22.29 15.67 2.16
CA ASP A 950 23.27 15.17 3.14
C ASP A 950 24.23 14.12 2.53
N ARG A 951 24.66 14.38 1.29
CA ARG A 951 25.58 13.51 0.54
C ARG A 951 27.01 13.99 0.79
N HIS A 952 27.72 13.23 1.61
CA HIS A 952 29.12 13.47 1.96
C HIS A 952 29.94 12.18 1.84
N ASN A 953 31.27 12.30 1.91
CA ASN A 953 32.19 11.17 1.70
C ASN A 953 31.97 9.96 2.64
N ASP A 954 31.38 10.13 3.83
CA ASP A 954 31.01 8.99 4.69
C ASP A 954 29.75 8.23 4.25
N ASN A 955 28.88 8.83 3.43
CA ASN A 955 27.62 8.25 2.94
C ASN A 955 27.70 7.78 1.48
N ILE A 956 28.91 7.76 0.91
CA ILE A 956 29.21 7.22 -0.42
C ILE A 956 30.25 6.14 -0.25
N MET A 957 30.01 4.99 -0.86
CA MET A 957 30.87 3.82 -0.81
C MET A 957 31.28 3.42 -2.22
N VAL A 958 32.42 2.74 -2.31
CA VAL A 958 32.90 2.11 -3.53
C VAL A 958 33.35 0.69 -3.23
N THR A 959 33.00 -0.24 -4.11
CA THR A 959 33.48 -1.62 -4.04
C THR A 959 34.88 -1.75 -4.63
N GLU A 960 35.62 -2.80 -4.28
CA GLU A 960 36.93 -3.11 -4.88
C GLU A 960 36.86 -3.32 -6.40
N THR A 961 35.67 -3.62 -6.93
CA THR A 961 35.41 -3.77 -8.38
C THR A 961 34.99 -2.47 -9.08
N GLY A 962 35.04 -1.33 -8.37
CA GLY A 962 34.75 0.00 -8.92
C GLY A 962 33.26 0.41 -8.90
N ASN A 963 32.36 -0.40 -8.34
CA ASN A 963 30.95 -0.02 -8.22
C ASN A 963 30.76 1.05 -7.11
N LEU A 964 30.31 2.25 -7.47
CA LEU A 964 29.99 3.34 -6.55
C LEU A 964 28.52 3.26 -6.12
N PHE A 965 28.24 3.43 -4.84
CA PHE A 965 26.88 3.46 -4.33
C PHE A 965 26.70 4.37 -3.12
N HIS A 966 25.47 4.84 -2.95
CA HIS A 966 25.09 5.74 -1.86
C HIS A 966 24.42 4.94 -0.73
N ILE A 967 24.65 5.34 0.51
CA ILE A 967 24.04 4.74 1.71
C ILE A 967 23.38 5.82 2.59
N ASP A 968 22.55 5.40 3.55
CA ASP A 968 21.91 6.27 4.54
C ASP A 968 21.09 7.40 3.90
N PHE A 969 19.87 7.11 3.45
CA PHE A 969 19.06 8.04 2.64
C PHE A 969 18.16 8.97 3.47
N GLY A 970 18.58 9.28 4.69
CA GLY A 970 17.78 10.02 5.66
C GLY A 970 17.48 11.49 5.33
N HIS A 971 17.69 12.01 4.10
CA HIS A 971 17.36 13.37 3.65
C HIS A 971 16.98 13.38 2.15
N ILE A 972 15.73 13.70 1.79
CA ILE A 972 15.20 13.58 0.40
C ILE A 972 14.36 14.79 -0.06
N LEU A 973 14.06 14.87 -1.37
CA LEU A 973 13.25 15.91 -2.06
C LEU A 973 13.61 17.36 -1.68
N GLY A 974 14.90 17.61 -1.44
CA GLY A 974 15.34 18.97 -1.14
C GLY A 974 15.07 19.46 0.29
N ASN A 975 14.61 18.59 1.19
CA ASN A 975 14.47 18.88 2.62
C ASN A 975 15.83 18.78 3.34
N TYR A 976 16.67 19.77 3.06
CA TYR A 976 17.99 19.92 3.67
C TYR A 976 17.88 20.61 5.04
N LYS A 977 18.69 20.18 6.02
CA LYS A 977 18.84 20.89 7.29
C LYS A 977 19.36 22.32 7.05
N SER A 978 18.56 23.32 7.41
CA SER A 978 19.02 24.71 7.55
C SER A 978 19.73 24.87 8.91
N PHE A 979 20.85 25.60 8.92
CA PHE A 979 21.55 25.94 10.15
C PHE A 979 21.43 27.46 10.35
N LEU A 980 20.84 27.89 11.46
CA LEU A 980 20.61 29.32 11.81
C LEU A 980 19.90 30.15 10.72
N GLY A 981 19.07 29.53 9.86
CA GLY A 981 18.36 30.24 8.79
C GLY A 981 19.21 30.58 7.57
N ILE A 982 20.48 30.14 7.52
CA ILE A 982 21.35 30.29 6.35
C ILE A 982 21.26 29.02 5.48
N ASN A 983 20.97 29.20 4.19
CA ASN A 983 21.04 28.13 3.20
C ASN A 983 22.50 27.73 2.99
N LYS A 984 22.89 26.50 3.36
CA LYS A 984 24.20 25.93 3.06
C LYS A 984 24.49 26.00 1.56
N GLU A 985 25.76 26.15 1.16
CA GLU A 985 26.17 25.95 -0.24
C GLU A 985 25.80 24.54 -0.70
N ARG A 986 24.98 24.44 -1.77
CA ARG A 986 24.47 23.15 -2.28
C ARG A 986 25.08 22.81 -3.63
N VAL A 987 25.35 21.53 -3.85
CA VAL A 987 25.54 20.96 -5.20
C VAL A 987 24.29 20.19 -5.59
N PRO A 988 23.94 20.15 -6.89
CA PRO A 988 22.84 19.33 -7.41
C PRO A 988 22.99 17.84 -7.07
N PHE A 989 24.22 17.32 -7.14
CA PHE A 989 24.61 15.96 -6.76
C PHE A 989 26.12 15.94 -6.46
N VAL A 990 26.65 14.82 -5.96
CA VAL A 990 28.07 14.72 -5.61
C VAL A 990 28.88 14.27 -6.84
N LEU A 991 29.66 15.19 -7.39
CA LEU A 991 30.69 14.92 -8.38
C LEU A 991 31.96 15.68 -7.97
N THR A 992 32.82 15.01 -7.22
CA THR A 992 34.01 15.59 -6.59
C THR A 992 35.27 15.44 -7.46
N PRO A 993 36.34 16.21 -7.21
CA PRO A 993 37.58 16.13 -7.99
C PRO A 993 38.22 14.75 -8.01
N ASP A 994 38.10 13.96 -6.95
CA ASP A 994 38.58 12.57 -6.94
C ASP A 994 37.78 11.64 -7.87
N PHE A 995 36.48 11.87 -8.03
CA PHE A 995 35.66 11.12 -8.99
C PHE A 995 36.06 11.48 -10.43
N LEU A 996 36.27 12.77 -10.70
CA LEU A 996 36.77 13.24 -12.00
C LEU A 996 38.16 12.67 -12.30
N HIS A 997 39.02 12.55 -11.30
CA HIS A 997 40.36 11.99 -11.46
C HIS A 997 40.32 10.49 -11.84
N VAL A 998 39.39 9.70 -11.26
CA VAL A 998 39.15 8.30 -11.68
C VAL A 998 38.76 8.24 -13.16
N MET A 999 38.00 9.22 -13.64
CA MET A 999 37.62 9.36 -15.06
C MET A 999 38.73 9.98 -15.92
N GLY A 1000 39.95 10.15 -15.40
CA GLY A 1000 41.08 10.72 -16.15
C GLY A 1000 40.98 12.23 -16.42
N THR A 1001 40.14 12.94 -15.67
CA THR A 1001 39.98 14.39 -15.76
C THR A 1001 40.70 15.08 -14.61
N SER A 1002 41.59 16.03 -14.93
CA SER A 1002 42.19 16.95 -13.97
C SER A 1002 41.94 18.40 -14.41
N GLY A 1003 41.48 19.23 -13.47
CA GLY A 1003 41.08 20.61 -13.73
C GLY A 1003 39.90 20.71 -14.70
N LYS A 1004 40.03 21.56 -15.73
CA LYS A 1004 38.95 21.77 -16.73
C LYS A 1004 39.10 20.97 -18.04
N LYS A 1005 39.99 19.98 -18.09
CA LYS A 1005 40.22 19.18 -19.30
C LYS A 1005 39.16 18.08 -19.42
N THR A 1006 38.67 17.85 -20.63
CA THR A 1006 37.80 16.70 -20.89
C THR A 1006 38.63 15.43 -21.13
N SER A 1007 38.05 14.26 -20.86
CA SER A 1007 38.62 12.93 -21.12
C SER A 1007 37.58 12.06 -21.83
N GLU A 1008 38.00 10.94 -22.41
CA GLU A 1008 37.07 9.99 -23.04
C GLU A 1008 36.05 9.44 -22.04
N TYR A 1009 36.51 9.01 -20.85
CA TYR A 1009 35.62 8.54 -19.79
C TYR A 1009 34.68 9.63 -19.26
N PHE A 1010 35.11 10.89 -19.21
CA PHE A 1010 34.23 11.99 -18.79
C PHE A 1010 33.16 12.32 -19.84
N LEU A 1011 33.50 12.30 -21.14
CA LEU A 1011 32.51 12.43 -22.21
C LEU A 1011 31.50 11.28 -22.18
N LYS A 1012 31.99 10.06 -21.93
CA LYS A 1012 31.14 8.87 -21.75
C LYS A 1012 30.22 9.03 -20.54
N PHE A 1013 30.73 9.50 -19.41
CA PHE A 1013 29.94 9.83 -18.22
C PHE A 1013 28.83 10.83 -18.53
N GLN A 1014 29.12 11.91 -19.26
CA GLN A 1014 28.13 12.91 -19.65
C GLN A 1014 27.04 12.31 -20.57
N ASP A 1015 27.42 11.50 -21.55
CA ASP A 1015 26.47 10.81 -22.44
C ASP A 1015 25.55 9.85 -21.67
N VAL A 1016 26.12 9.03 -20.78
CA VAL A 1016 25.38 8.09 -19.93
C VAL A 1016 24.42 8.84 -19.01
N CYS A 1017 24.87 9.91 -18.36
CA CYS A 1017 24.03 10.78 -17.53
C CYS A 1017 22.82 11.34 -18.30
N VAL A 1018 23.06 11.87 -19.51
CA VAL A 1018 21.98 12.45 -20.33
C VAL A 1018 20.99 11.37 -20.75
N LYS A 1019 21.45 10.20 -21.20
CA LYS A 1019 20.57 9.09 -21.59
C LYS A 1019 19.72 8.61 -20.42
N ALA A 1020 20.34 8.40 -19.26
CA ALA A 1020 19.67 8.00 -18.04
C ALA A 1020 18.62 9.03 -17.57
N TYR A 1021 18.96 10.33 -17.62
CA TYR A 1021 18.05 11.41 -17.25
C TYR A 1021 16.85 11.49 -18.21
N LEU A 1022 17.07 11.42 -19.52
CA LEU A 1022 16.00 11.45 -20.52
C LEU A 1022 15.08 10.22 -20.40
N ALA A 1023 15.64 9.03 -20.15
CA ALA A 1023 14.86 7.82 -19.90
C ALA A 1023 13.91 8.01 -18.71
N LEU A 1024 14.37 8.56 -17.58
CA LEU A 1024 13.47 8.87 -16.45
C LEU A 1024 12.40 9.91 -16.81
N ARG A 1025 12.71 10.88 -17.68
CA ARG A 1025 11.73 11.87 -18.15
C ARG A 1025 10.64 11.25 -19.01
N HIS A 1026 10.93 10.23 -19.82
CA HIS A 1026 9.91 9.47 -20.55
C HIS A 1026 8.91 8.78 -19.62
N HIS A 1027 9.31 8.53 -18.37
CA HIS A 1027 8.47 7.95 -17.31
C HIS A 1027 8.08 8.95 -16.21
N THR A 1028 8.00 10.25 -16.54
CA THR A 1028 7.68 11.34 -15.58
C THR A 1028 6.41 11.06 -14.77
N ASN A 1029 5.32 10.60 -15.41
CA ASN A 1029 4.06 10.38 -14.72
C ASN A 1029 4.17 9.29 -13.64
N LEU A 1030 4.84 8.18 -13.96
CA LEU A 1030 5.12 7.12 -12.99
C LEU A 1030 5.94 7.66 -11.82
N MET A 1031 7.01 8.41 -12.09
CA MET A 1031 7.83 9.02 -11.03
C MET A 1031 6.99 9.92 -10.14
N ILE A 1032 6.23 10.87 -10.71
CA ILE A 1032 5.36 11.77 -9.95
C ILE A 1032 4.39 11.01 -9.05
N ILE A 1033 3.76 9.95 -9.56
CA ILE A 1033 2.75 9.18 -8.83
C ILE A 1033 3.36 8.32 -7.72
N LEU A 1034 4.49 7.67 -7.96
CA LEU A 1034 5.20 6.93 -6.92
C LEU A 1034 5.51 7.87 -5.75
N PHE A 1035 6.05 9.07 -6.03
CA PHE A 1035 6.37 10.04 -4.99
C PHE A 1035 5.14 10.68 -4.33
N SER A 1036 4.09 10.98 -5.09
CA SER A 1036 2.87 11.57 -4.52
C SER A 1036 2.24 10.62 -3.50
N MET A 1037 2.21 9.32 -3.78
CA MET A 1037 1.72 8.32 -2.83
C MET A 1037 2.62 8.20 -1.62
N MET A 1038 3.93 8.25 -1.82
CA MET A 1038 4.92 8.21 -0.74
C MET A 1038 4.76 9.36 0.24
N LEU A 1039 4.55 10.58 -0.25
CA LEU A 1039 4.32 11.79 0.55
C LEU A 1039 3.15 11.70 1.50
N MET A 1040 2.16 10.90 1.16
CA MET A 1040 0.97 10.78 1.98
C MET A 1040 1.15 9.78 3.12
N THR A 1041 2.11 8.87 3.03
CA THR A 1041 2.16 7.66 3.88
C THR A 1041 2.81 7.79 5.25
N GLY A 1042 3.18 9.01 5.65
CA GLY A 1042 3.64 9.31 7.01
C GLY A 1042 5.16 9.35 7.20
N MET A 1043 5.95 9.47 6.12
CA MET A 1043 7.40 9.66 6.27
C MET A 1043 7.75 11.07 6.74
N PRO A 1044 8.63 11.25 7.74
CA PRO A 1044 8.87 12.54 8.39
C PRO A 1044 9.41 13.69 7.51
N GLN A 1045 9.88 13.40 6.30
CA GLN A 1045 10.57 14.37 5.43
C GLN A 1045 9.87 14.61 4.11
N LEU A 1046 8.66 14.09 3.98
CA LEU A 1046 7.84 14.19 2.79
C LEU A 1046 6.47 14.68 3.25
N THR A 1047 6.26 15.98 3.35
CA THR A 1047 5.11 16.53 4.08
C THR A 1047 4.19 17.42 3.26
N SER A 1048 4.66 17.95 2.12
CA SER A 1048 3.95 19.02 1.44
C SER A 1048 3.87 18.86 -0.09
N LYS A 1049 2.96 19.62 -0.70
CA LYS A 1049 2.80 19.62 -2.17
C LYS A 1049 4.03 20.21 -2.86
N GLU A 1050 4.71 21.13 -2.20
CA GLU A 1050 5.98 21.72 -2.65
C GLU A 1050 7.10 20.67 -2.75
N ASP A 1051 7.07 19.61 -1.93
CA ASP A 1051 8.03 18.50 -2.03
C ASP A 1051 7.84 17.71 -3.35
N ILE A 1052 6.60 17.55 -3.85
CA ILE A 1052 6.36 16.88 -5.16
C ILE A 1052 6.81 17.79 -6.31
N GLU A 1053 6.63 19.10 -6.16
CA GLU A 1053 6.97 20.08 -7.17
C GLU A 1053 8.46 20.01 -7.55
N TYR A 1054 9.32 19.66 -6.59
CA TYR A 1054 10.74 19.40 -6.83
C TYR A 1054 10.99 18.37 -7.95
N ILE A 1055 10.20 17.30 -8.01
CA ILE A 1055 10.34 16.26 -9.04
C ILE A 1055 9.98 16.83 -10.41
N ARG A 1056 8.94 17.67 -10.47
CA ARG A 1056 8.50 18.33 -11.70
C ARG A 1056 9.57 19.29 -12.22
N GLU A 1057 10.20 20.04 -11.31
CA GLU A 1057 11.31 20.93 -11.64
C GLU A 1057 12.56 20.17 -12.07
N SER A 1058 12.97 19.14 -11.33
CA SER A 1058 14.17 18.35 -11.62
C SER A 1058 14.06 17.56 -12.92
N LEU A 1059 12.89 17.02 -13.26
CA LEU A 1059 12.61 16.38 -14.56
C LEU A 1059 12.31 17.38 -15.67
N THR A 1060 12.36 18.69 -15.40
CA THR A 1060 12.11 19.77 -16.37
C THR A 1060 10.83 19.55 -17.17
N VAL A 1061 9.75 19.20 -16.48
CA VAL A 1061 8.43 18.98 -17.08
C VAL A 1061 7.96 20.27 -17.78
N GLY A 1062 7.39 20.10 -18.98
CA GLY A 1062 6.99 21.22 -19.85
C GLY A 1062 8.12 21.80 -20.72
N LYS A 1063 9.38 21.37 -20.55
CA LYS A 1063 10.48 21.70 -21.49
C LYS A 1063 10.68 20.58 -22.51
N ASN A 1064 11.11 20.94 -23.72
CA ASN A 1064 11.55 19.97 -24.73
C ASN A 1064 12.84 19.24 -24.31
N GLU A 1065 13.16 18.13 -24.98
CA GLU A 1065 14.31 17.28 -24.62
C GLU A 1065 15.66 18.01 -24.75
N ASP A 1066 15.83 18.86 -25.76
CA ASP A 1066 17.08 19.61 -25.95
C ASP A 1066 17.37 20.56 -24.79
N ASN A 1067 16.35 21.27 -24.31
CA ASN A 1067 16.47 22.15 -23.16
C ASN A 1067 16.68 21.36 -21.86
N ALA A 1068 16.04 20.19 -21.72
CA ALA A 1068 16.23 19.30 -20.59
C ALA A 1068 17.66 18.75 -20.52
N LYS A 1069 18.18 18.28 -21.67
CA LYS A 1069 19.57 17.84 -21.81
C LYS A 1069 20.55 18.95 -21.44
N LYS A 1070 20.36 20.15 -21.98
CA LYS A 1070 21.22 21.30 -21.68
C LYS A 1070 21.18 21.63 -20.18
N HIS A 1071 19.99 21.67 -19.60
CA HIS A 1071 19.82 21.94 -18.18
C HIS A 1071 20.58 20.94 -17.30
N PHE A 1072 20.52 19.65 -17.61
CA PHE A 1072 21.24 18.62 -16.86
C PHE A 1072 22.77 18.74 -17.01
N LEU A 1073 23.25 19.01 -18.23
CA LEU A 1073 24.68 19.27 -18.47
C LEU A 1073 25.17 20.50 -17.70
N ASP A 1074 24.36 21.55 -17.60
CA ASP A 1074 24.67 22.73 -16.79
C ASP A 1074 24.83 22.35 -15.30
N GLN A 1075 24.03 21.40 -14.78
CA GLN A 1075 24.18 20.90 -13.39
C GLN A 1075 25.51 20.14 -13.17
N ILE A 1076 25.99 19.40 -14.18
CA ILE A 1076 27.30 18.73 -14.13
C ILE A 1076 28.43 19.77 -14.01
N GLU A 1077 28.38 20.84 -14.81
CA GLU A 1077 29.41 21.90 -14.76
C GLU A 1077 29.37 22.67 -13.43
N VAL A 1078 28.19 22.91 -12.85
CA VAL A 1078 28.05 23.48 -11.49
C VAL A 1078 28.77 22.62 -10.45
N CYS A 1079 28.67 21.29 -10.53
CA CYS A 1079 29.36 20.40 -9.59
C CYS A 1079 30.88 20.49 -9.76
N ARG A 1080 31.36 20.50 -11.01
CA ARG A 1080 32.79 20.60 -11.34
C ARG A 1080 33.41 21.92 -10.89
N ASP A 1081 32.69 23.04 -11.02
CA ASP A 1081 33.15 24.35 -10.56
C ASP A 1081 33.23 24.43 -9.02
N LYS A 1082 32.38 23.70 -8.29
CA LYS A 1082 32.41 23.69 -6.81
C LYS A 1082 33.51 22.84 -6.19
N GLY A 1083 34.03 21.84 -6.91
CA GLY A 1083 35.14 21.00 -6.46
C GLY A 1083 34.96 20.45 -5.04
N TRP A 1084 35.97 20.63 -4.18
CA TRP A 1084 35.95 20.16 -2.78
C TRP A 1084 35.14 21.03 -1.80
N THR A 1085 34.64 22.19 -2.22
CA THR A 1085 34.08 23.22 -1.32
C THR A 1085 32.96 22.66 -0.43
N VAL A 1086 32.03 21.90 -1.02
CA VAL A 1086 30.89 21.33 -0.27
C VAL A 1086 31.32 20.21 0.67
N GLN A 1087 32.25 19.34 0.26
CA GLN A 1087 32.75 18.26 1.12
C GLN A 1087 33.60 18.79 2.27
N PHE A 1088 34.39 19.84 2.04
CA PHE A 1088 35.14 20.52 3.08
C PHE A 1088 34.21 21.15 4.13
N ASN A 1089 33.15 21.83 3.69
CA ASN A 1089 32.11 22.37 4.59
C ASN A 1089 31.43 21.26 5.42
N TRP A 1090 31.17 20.10 4.81
CA TRP A 1090 30.65 18.93 5.53
C TRP A 1090 31.65 18.38 6.56
N PHE A 1091 32.92 18.25 6.20
CA PHE A 1091 33.97 17.82 7.10
C PHE A 1091 34.09 18.75 8.33
N LEU A 1092 34.14 20.06 8.12
CA LEU A 1092 34.18 21.05 9.21
C LEU A 1092 32.98 20.92 10.15
N HIS A 1093 31.80 20.63 9.60
CA HIS A 1093 30.57 20.50 10.35
C HIS A 1093 30.48 19.17 11.13
N LEU A 1094 30.83 18.05 10.50
CA LEU A 1094 30.73 16.71 11.07
C LEU A 1094 31.86 16.41 12.07
N VAL A 1095 33.10 16.77 11.72
CA VAL A 1095 34.30 16.35 12.45
C VAL A 1095 34.74 17.39 13.48
N LEU A 1096 34.75 18.68 13.12
CA LEU A 1096 35.22 19.74 14.02
C LEU A 1096 34.11 20.34 14.89
N GLY A 1097 32.84 19.95 14.66
CA GLY A 1097 31.71 20.42 15.45
C GLY A 1097 31.59 21.95 15.49
N ILE A 1098 32.08 22.66 14.46
CA ILE A 1098 32.13 24.13 14.44
C ILE A 1098 30.68 24.65 14.48
N LYS A 1099 30.23 24.99 15.70
CA LYS A 1099 29.12 25.90 15.94
C LYS A 1099 29.59 27.28 15.49
N GLN A 1100 29.37 27.64 14.23
CA GLN A 1100 29.51 29.04 13.83
C GLN A 1100 28.42 29.84 14.57
N GLY A 1101 28.84 30.60 15.58
CA GLY A 1101 28.06 31.65 16.26
C GLY A 1101 27.00 31.17 17.24
N VAL A 1102 27.39 30.85 18.47
CA VAL A 1102 26.47 30.98 19.61
C VAL A 1102 26.35 32.47 19.91
N GLU A 1103 25.28 33.14 19.45
CA GLU A 1103 24.83 34.33 20.15
C GLU A 1103 24.43 33.89 21.56
N LYS A 1104 25.22 34.32 22.54
CA LYS A 1104 24.83 34.30 23.95
C LYS A 1104 23.55 35.14 24.07
N HIS A 1105 22.39 34.51 24.11
CA HIS A 1105 21.26 35.12 24.79
C HIS A 1105 21.53 35.02 26.29
N SER A 1106 22.06 36.10 26.83
CA SER A 1106 22.09 36.39 28.26
C SER A 1106 20.66 36.53 28.79
N ALA A 1107 20.38 35.79 29.87
CA ALA A 1107 19.36 35.95 30.91
C ALA A 1107 17.93 36.31 30.49
#